data_AF-A0A8C1DGZ1-F1
#
_entry.id   AF-A0A8C1DGZ1-F1
#
_cell.length_a   1.000
_cell.length_b   1.000
_cell.length_c   1.000
_cell.angle_alpha   90.00
_cell.angle_beta   90.00
_cell.angle_gamma   90.00
#
_symmetry.space_group_name_H-M   'P 1'
#
loop_
_entity.id
_entity.type
_entity.pdbx_description
1 polymer ?
#
loop_
_entity_poly.entity_id
_entity_poly.type
_entity_poly.pdbx_seq_one_letter_code
_entity_poly.pdbx_strand_id
1 'polypeptide(L)'
;NSLSLASPARFCVCCGVSAECSKREVNLVFLFDGSSSMRAHEFEMNKYFIKDVMKKLSKLSIKFAAVQFSTDVRTVFDFNDYQNGSAEEKLMTETHMKSLTSTHKAINYILKNLLNSVSSGADPNAQKALVIITDGDPSDNDDHNVLNTCDEQNILRYVIGVGKVDLTELTQLASEPKRNNTFYIKDYSGLKGLLDNLQKKIYNIEVSKDAQGRDRQKELSQSGFSVVYHEESVIVGSVGSNDWRGALYEVTGSGPEFRQTEIIDPAVNKDSYMGYSSVLGMRRGVYLLFSGAPRAEHTGLVTLFTKNQNTWTVTSNINGEQIGSYFGASLNLLDVDSDGDSDFLLVGAPLFYQSQPRAEGRLYVYTLSEQYFQRTLNVSESTTGRFAASVASLKDLNGDGLSDVAVGAPLENEGVVYIYLGDRTHGINPELTPQRIPARSVLPGLQQFGVSLSGQMDMNDDNLTDIVIGAQGGIVLLKARPVMSVSAQLSFSPKEISLNYFECPGSNGFNAFNLTSCFTVTERTSSTGSLEKKLNVSLNLNVDVVRGMSRGFFDPMDSSSSSLQQSVLLDSGFSCFNFSIFMLRCVEDTVSPLKIRMNFSQTEMLSGNSVAVLDVHSRTEEYVEVPFQWSCNSNNSCVADLKLNFSFTNDTLVVENQAHFTVLVLLANPGDDSYNTSIVLHYPEGISLSKFNLSQTRSSCGDRDSSATNRTTCRINLPVYRSGTTTQFLGTFRVTKWDNEWSDWMEMMITANSDNNGNMSDTEVRRSVPVQFAVDLAISLLCDVSDFSLEDRGPKPLNLIYKVENLGVKGLLVSVSLTLPCQTPHVILTPHNFSMQEVVLLVFQDSHCGKFECHQFHLQKYSVAHFNLMAHAALQNVKEFKSKYSFYEFRRDYVFNISSELNFNTSRYNQMSNNGCDDFSQTEVKVEFVVPPSLMLIVCTGAVGGLLLLIIILFLLLKCGFFTPKRPEVYENRMVILINFSLKTEDSFLSSTSGVMGSVPSSSLPN
;
A
#
# COMPACT_ATOMS: atom_id res chain seq x y z
N ASN A 1 -14.16 26.63 -14.30
CA ASN A 1 -13.84 25.52 -15.23
C ASN A 1 -13.97 24.21 -14.51
N SER A 2 -14.98 23.42 -14.90
CA SER A 2 -15.37 22.16 -14.27
C SER A 2 -14.53 21.00 -14.78
N LEU A 3 -13.81 20.31 -13.88
CA LEU A 3 -13.26 18.99 -14.13
C LEU A 3 -14.38 17.95 -13.91
N SER A 4 -14.89 17.37 -14.99
CA SER A 4 -15.84 16.26 -14.91
C SER A 4 -15.09 15.00 -14.47
N LEU A 5 -15.35 14.55 -13.24
CA LEU A 5 -15.03 13.19 -12.84
C LEU A 5 -15.74 12.22 -13.80
N ALA A 6 -14.97 11.40 -14.50
CA ALA A 6 -15.51 10.36 -15.36
C ALA A 6 -16.41 9.45 -14.53
N SER A 7 -17.67 9.32 -14.96
CA SER A 7 -18.66 8.50 -14.26
C SER A 7 -18.27 7.02 -14.38
N PRO A 8 -18.16 6.25 -13.28
CA PRO A 8 -18.08 4.80 -13.41
C PRO A 8 -19.36 4.28 -14.09
N ALA A 9 -19.22 3.21 -14.85
CA ALA A 9 -20.33 2.62 -15.61
C ALA A 9 -21.53 2.32 -14.69
N ARG A 10 -22.74 2.71 -15.13
CA ARG A 10 -23.99 2.44 -14.39
C ARG A 10 -24.40 0.97 -14.47
N PHE A 11 -23.64 0.07 -13.86
CA PHE A 11 -24.16 -1.20 -13.38
C PHE A 11 -24.71 -1.02 -11.98
N CYS A 12 -25.85 -0.33 -11.89
CA CYS A 12 -26.63 -0.30 -10.68
C CYS A 12 -27.37 -1.64 -10.58
N VAL A 13 -26.76 -2.64 -9.95
CA VAL A 13 -27.52 -3.77 -9.41
C VAL A 13 -28.37 -3.20 -8.29
N CYS A 14 -29.61 -2.81 -8.63
CA CYS A 14 -30.62 -2.48 -7.65
C CYS A 14 -31.04 -3.77 -6.92
N CYS A 15 -30.20 -4.25 -6.00
CA CYS A 15 -30.65 -5.11 -4.92
C CYS A 15 -31.65 -4.29 -4.10
N GLY A 16 -32.93 -4.52 -4.39
CA GLY A 16 -34.05 -3.78 -3.87
C GLY A 16 -34.30 -4.07 -2.39
N VAL A 17 -33.43 -3.56 -1.52
CA VAL A 17 -33.83 -3.20 -0.17
C VAL A 17 -34.04 -1.69 -0.20
N SER A 18 -35.30 -1.25 -0.16
CA SER A 18 -35.55 0.15 0.17
C SER A 18 -34.96 0.36 1.56
N ALA A 19 -33.92 1.21 1.66
CA ALA A 19 -33.55 1.77 2.95
C ALA A 19 -34.85 2.38 3.50
N GLU A 20 -35.41 1.78 4.55
CA GLU A 20 -36.62 2.30 5.15
C GLU A 20 -36.30 3.72 5.59
N CYS A 21 -36.88 4.71 4.90
CA CYS A 21 -36.73 6.11 5.30
C CYS A 21 -37.09 6.17 6.77
N SER A 22 -36.25 6.80 7.60
CA SER A 22 -36.42 6.82 9.05
C SER A 22 -37.70 7.58 9.42
N LYS A 23 -38.82 6.84 9.44
CA LYS A 23 -40.19 7.34 9.62
C LYS A 23 -40.27 8.05 10.95
N ARG A 24 -40.26 9.38 10.92
CA ARG A 24 -40.52 10.15 12.14
C ARG A 24 -41.99 10.01 12.48
N GLU A 25 -42.28 9.63 13.72
CA GLU A 25 -43.67 9.59 14.20
C GLU A 25 -44.30 10.98 14.09
N VAL A 26 -45.57 11.06 13.69
CA VAL A 26 -46.29 12.32 13.49
C VAL A 26 -47.54 12.36 14.36
N ASN A 27 -47.67 13.41 15.18
CA ASN A 27 -48.90 13.72 15.90
C ASN A 27 -49.70 14.75 15.07
N LEU A 28 -50.77 14.31 14.40
CA LEU A 28 -51.62 15.17 13.56
C LEU A 28 -52.98 15.42 14.21
N VAL A 29 -53.35 16.68 14.39
CA VAL A 29 -54.67 17.09 14.88
C VAL A 29 -55.52 17.65 13.75
N PHE A 30 -56.77 17.19 13.63
CA PHE A 30 -57.79 17.85 12.83
C PHE A 30 -58.55 18.85 13.69
N LEU A 31 -58.51 20.13 13.32
CA LEU A 31 -59.34 21.19 13.89
C LEU A 31 -60.42 21.54 12.87
N PHE A 32 -61.65 21.11 13.11
CA PHE A 32 -62.74 21.29 12.15
C PHE A 32 -63.88 22.11 12.73
N ASP A 33 -64.40 23.01 11.89
CA ASP A 33 -65.42 23.96 12.26
C ASP A 33 -66.75 23.25 12.62
N GLY A 34 -67.49 23.87 13.52
CA GLY A 34 -68.80 23.46 14.01
C GLY A 34 -69.76 24.64 14.17
N SER A 35 -69.45 25.79 13.57
CA SER A 35 -70.22 27.03 13.62
C SER A 35 -71.60 26.92 12.95
N SER A 36 -72.38 28.00 13.08
CA SER A 36 -73.73 28.16 12.56
C SER A 36 -73.81 28.48 11.06
N SER A 37 -72.70 28.84 10.39
CA SER A 37 -72.65 29.06 8.94
C SER A 37 -72.81 27.76 8.15
N MET A 38 -72.23 26.67 8.67
CA MET A 38 -72.27 25.35 8.06
C MET A 38 -73.63 24.66 8.22
N ARG A 39 -74.06 23.89 7.22
CA ARG A 39 -75.28 23.07 7.26
C ARG A 39 -74.99 21.66 7.78
N ALA A 40 -76.02 20.97 8.25
CA ALA A 40 -75.88 19.61 8.79
C ALA A 40 -75.20 18.60 7.83
N HIS A 41 -75.50 18.67 6.53
CA HIS A 41 -74.86 17.79 5.54
C HIS A 41 -73.39 18.14 5.25
N GLU A 42 -73.02 19.41 5.39
CA GLU A 42 -71.65 19.91 5.23
C GLU A 42 -70.80 19.48 6.45
N PHE A 43 -71.39 19.49 7.66
CA PHE A 43 -70.78 18.95 8.87
C PHE A 43 -70.52 17.43 8.78
N GLU A 44 -71.45 16.65 8.22
CA GLU A 44 -71.21 15.22 7.95
C GLU A 44 -70.06 15.01 6.94
N MET A 45 -69.95 15.85 5.90
CA MET A 45 -68.85 15.78 4.93
C MET A 45 -67.47 16.01 5.57
N ASN A 46 -67.35 16.88 6.59
CA ASN A 46 -66.12 17.02 7.38
C ASN A 46 -65.76 15.72 8.11
N LYS A 47 -66.73 15.09 8.78
CA LYS A 47 -66.52 13.81 9.49
C LYS A 47 -66.08 12.71 8.53
N TYR A 48 -66.73 12.58 7.37
CA TYR A 48 -66.33 11.61 6.33
C TYR A 48 -64.93 11.90 5.76
N PHE A 49 -64.57 13.17 5.53
CA PHE A 49 -63.24 13.52 5.04
C PHE A 49 -62.13 13.14 6.03
N ILE A 50 -62.29 13.49 7.32
CA ILE A 50 -61.33 13.14 8.38
C ILE A 50 -61.17 11.61 8.46
N LYS A 51 -62.29 10.88 8.45
CA LYS A 51 -62.33 9.40 8.42
C LYS A 51 -61.61 8.82 7.20
N ASP A 52 -61.81 9.37 6.00
CA ASP A 52 -61.15 8.91 4.79
C ASP A 52 -59.63 9.17 4.83
N VAL A 53 -59.19 10.32 5.36
CA VAL A 53 -57.75 10.60 5.57
C VAL A 53 -57.15 9.59 6.56
N MET A 54 -57.78 9.38 7.72
CA MET A 54 -57.32 8.41 8.73
C MET A 54 -57.19 7.00 8.15
N LYS A 55 -58.20 6.52 7.40
CA LYS A 55 -58.16 5.18 6.79
C LYS A 55 -57.05 5.05 5.74
N LYS A 56 -56.85 6.08 4.91
CA LYS A 56 -55.84 6.06 3.84
C LYS A 56 -54.41 6.17 4.36
N LEU A 57 -54.22 6.80 5.52
CA LEU A 57 -52.92 7.00 6.18
C LEU A 57 -52.62 6.01 7.32
N SER A 58 -53.54 5.08 7.63
CA SER A 58 -53.43 4.13 8.76
C SER A 58 -52.22 3.18 8.74
N LYS A 59 -51.47 3.12 7.63
CA LYS A 59 -50.25 2.33 7.46
C LYS A 59 -48.94 3.11 7.71
N LEU A 60 -49.04 4.40 8.01
CA LEU A 60 -47.90 5.28 8.30
C LEU A 60 -47.71 5.45 9.81
N SER A 61 -46.56 5.98 10.23
CA SER A 61 -46.27 6.28 11.64
C SER A 61 -46.98 7.55 12.12
N ILE A 62 -48.31 7.63 11.97
CA ILE A 62 -49.12 8.82 12.28
C ILE A 62 -50.18 8.51 13.33
N LYS A 63 -50.17 9.29 14.42
CA LYS A 63 -51.24 9.35 15.42
C LYS A 63 -52.17 10.51 15.09
N PHE A 64 -53.49 10.26 15.11
CA PHE A 64 -54.50 11.27 14.85
C PHE A 64 -55.25 11.67 16.13
N ALA A 65 -55.64 12.94 16.21
CA ALA A 65 -56.65 13.44 17.14
C ALA A 65 -57.61 14.37 16.37
N ALA A 66 -58.82 14.59 16.88
CA ALA A 66 -59.76 15.54 16.27
C ALA A 66 -60.47 16.41 17.31
N VAL A 67 -60.63 17.69 16.95
CA VAL A 67 -61.24 18.73 17.78
C VAL A 67 -62.26 19.49 16.93
N GLN A 68 -63.49 19.54 17.41
CA GLN A 68 -64.52 20.43 16.88
C GLN A 68 -64.41 21.79 17.58
N PHE A 69 -64.55 22.88 16.83
CA PHE A 69 -64.59 24.23 17.40
C PHE A 69 -65.76 25.07 16.91
N SER A 70 -66.22 25.96 17.78
CA SER A 70 -67.19 27.01 17.48
C SER A 70 -66.89 28.19 18.43
N THR A 71 -67.87 28.70 19.17
CA THR A 71 -67.63 29.53 20.37
C THR A 71 -66.92 28.71 21.46
N ASP A 72 -67.26 27.43 21.58
CA ASP A 72 -66.64 26.47 22.49
C ASP A 72 -65.78 25.45 21.72
N VAL A 73 -64.95 24.71 22.44
CA VAL A 73 -63.97 23.77 21.85
C VAL A 73 -64.15 22.41 22.52
N ARG A 74 -64.26 21.34 21.72
CA ARG A 74 -64.45 19.97 22.21
C ARG A 74 -63.50 19.02 21.51
N THR A 75 -62.67 18.33 22.28
CA THR A 75 -61.95 17.14 21.80
C THR A 75 -62.95 16.04 21.49
N VAL A 76 -62.97 15.58 20.25
CA VAL A 76 -63.82 14.49 19.77
C VAL A 76 -63.17 13.15 20.09
N PHE A 77 -61.87 13.05 19.82
CA PHE A 77 -60.99 11.97 20.24
C PHE A 77 -59.55 12.46 20.37
N ASP A 78 -58.79 11.93 21.33
CA ASP A 78 -57.36 12.21 21.49
C ASP A 78 -56.47 11.13 20.82
N PHE A 79 -55.16 11.18 21.01
CA PHE A 79 -54.26 10.20 20.40
C PHE A 79 -54.37 8.82 21.06
N ASN A 80 -54.72 8.75 22.35
CA ASN A 80 -55.01 7.48 23.04
C ASN A 80 -56.24 6.80 22.43
N ASP A 81 -57.32 7.55 22.18
CA ASP A 81 -58.54 7.07 21.56
C ASP A 81 -58.31 6.53 20.15
N TYR A 82 -57.41 7.15 19.38
CA TYR A 82 -56.98 6.64 18.09
C TYR A 82 -56.21 5.32 18.23
N GLN A 83 -55.23 5.24 19.14
CA GLN A 83 -54.49 3.99 19.39
C GLN A 83 -55.39 2.85 19.89
N ASN A 84 -56.41 3.17 20.69
CA ASN A 84 -57.39 2.22 21.21
C ASN A 84 -58.51 1.88 20.20
N GLY A 85 -58.47 2.45 18.98
CA GLY A 85 -59.42 2.16 17.89
C GLY A 85 -60.81 2.79 18.05
N SER A 86 -61.07 3.62 19.07
CA SER A 86 -62.38 4.22 19.34
C SER A 86 -62.66 5.50 18.53
N ALA A 87 -61.61 6.08 17.92
CA ALA A 87 -61.67 7.37 17.23
C ALA A 87 -62.71 7.45 16.09
N GLU A 88 -62.89 6.40 15.26
CA GLU A 88 -63.88 6.43 14.17
C GLU A 88 -65.32 6.49 14.69
N GLU A 89 -65.63 5.76 15.77
CA GLU A 89 -66.95 5.77 16.40
C GLU A 89 -67.25 7.14 17.04
N LYS A 90 -66.31 7.64 17.85
CA LYS A 90 -66.41 8.98 18.48
C LYS A 90 -66.58 10.08 17.43
N LEU A 91 -65.81 10.03 16.34
CA LEU A 91 -65.94 10.97 15.23
C LEU A 91 -67.34 10.92 14.61
N MET A 92 -67.83 9.75 14.21
CA MET A 92 -69.13 9.65 13.51
C MET A 92 -70.32 10.05 14.40
N THR A 93 -70.25 9.77 15.71
CA THR A 93 -71.29 10.15 16.70
C THR A 93 -71.27 11.63 17.08
N GLU A 94 -70.26 12.39 16.66
CA GLU A 94 -70.10 13.79 17.07
C GLU A 94 -71.22 14.71 16.59
N THR A 95 -71.58 15.67 17.44
CA THR A 95 -72.74 16.55 17.31
C THR A 95 -72.36 17.96 16.84
N HIS A 96 -73.20 18.60 16.03
CA HIS A 96 -72.91 19.94 15.47
C HIS A 96 -73.21 21.07 16.47
N MET A 97 -72.20 21.89 16.83
CA MET A 97 -72.29 22.94 17.87
C MET A 97 -73.16 24.16 17.50
N LYS A 98 -73.12 24.62 16.25
CA LYS A 98 -73.93 25.72 15.69
C LYS A 98 -73.82 27.08 16.40
N SER A 99 -72.60 27.54 16.72
CA SER A 99 -72.36 28.88 17.30
C SER A 99 -71.43 29.75 16.42
N LEU A 100 -70.52 30.53 17.00
CA LEU A 100 -69.52 31.36 16.29
C LEU A 100 -68.30 30.55 15.84
N THR A 101 -67.24 31.20 15.36
CA THR A 101 -66.03 30.58 14.79
C THR A 101 -64.78 31.10 15.53
N SER A 102 -64.54 30.66 16.76
CA SER A 102 -63.42 31.14 17.61
C SER A 102 -62.16 30.29 17.35
N THR A 103 -61.41 30.66 16.33
CA THR A 103 -60.32 29.86 15.75
C THR A 103 -59.05 29.96 16.59
N HIS A 104 -58.65 31.15 17.03
CA HIS A 104 -57.42 31.34 17.80
C HIS A 104 -57.51 30.69 19.19
N LYS A 105 -58.69 30.80 19.84
CA LYS A 105 -59.04 30.07 21.07
C LYS A 105 -58.89 28.55 20.90
N ALA A 106 -59.32 28.00 19.76
CA ALA A 106 -59.26 26.57 19.49
C ALA A 106 -57.82 26.06 19.23
N ILE A 107 -56.99 26.81 18.52
CA ILE A 107 -55.57 26.47 18.32
C ILE A 107 -54.85 26.46 19.68
N ASN A 108 -55.06 27.47 20.53
CA ASN A 108 -54.47 27.54 21.88
C ASN A 108 -54.90 26.35 22.76
N TYR A 109 -56.16 25.93 22.66
CA TYR A 109 -56.66 24.73 23.33
C TYR A 109 -55.93 23.45 22.88
N ILE A 110 -55.73 23.27 21.56
CA ILE A 110 -55.00 22.13 21.00
C ILE A 110 -53.55 22.10 21.48
N LEU A 111 -52.86 23.24 21.49
CA LEU A 111 -51.48 23.34 21.97
C LEU A 111 -51.33 22.86 23.41
N LYS A 112 -52.24 23.29 24.29
CA LYS A 112 -52.16 22.99 25.73
C LYS A 112 -52.63 21.58 26.08
N ASN A 113 -53.72 21.12 25.46
CA ASN A 113 -54.41 19.90 25.91
C ASN A 113 -54.10 18.66 25.06
N LEU A 114 -53.57 18.82 23.84
CA LEU A 114 -53.22 17.72 22.94
C LEU A 114 -51.72 17.75 22.56
N LEU A 115 -51.29 18.68 21.72
CA LEU A 115 -49.96 18.63 21.08
C LEU A 115 -48.77 18.73 22.05
N ASN A 116 -48.96 19.31 23.24
CA ASN A 116 -47.94 19.36 24.29
C ASN A 116 -48.34 18.56 25.56
N SER A 117 -49.33 17.69 25.46
CA SER A 117 -49.93 16.95 26.58
C SER A 117 -49.69 15.45 26.43
N VAL A 118 -48.70 14.91 27.14
CA VAL A 118 -48.37 13.46 27.10
C VAL A 118 -49.56 12.60 27.56
N SER A 119 -50.38 13.11 28.49
CA SER A 119 -51.61 12.45 28.92
C SER A 119 -52.66 12.24 27.82
N SER A 120 -52.56 12.98 26.70
CA SER A 120 -53.43 12.80 25.52
C SER A 120 -52.94 11.73 24.53
N GLY A 121 -51.80 11.07 24.82
CA GLY A 121 -51.15 10.09 23.94
C GLY A 121 -50.12 10.69 22.96
N ALA A 122 -49.88 12.00 23.04
CA ALA A 122 -48.90 12.70 22.20
C ALA A 122 -47.45 12.32 22.58
N ASP A 123 -46.68 11.78 21.63
CA ASP A 123 -45.23 11.66 21.77
C ASP A 123 -44.56 13.06 21.74
N PRO A 124 -43.74 13.45 22.74
CA PRO A 124 -42.98 14.70 22.71
C PRO A 124 -42.01 14.85 21.54
N ASN A 125 -41.47 13.75 20.99
CA ASN A 125 -40.41 13.76 19.97
C ASN A 125 -40.95 13.75 18.52
N ALA A 126 -42.21 13.33 18.35
CA ALA A 126 -42.93 13.31 17.09
C ALA A 126 -43.01 14.68 16.42
N GLN A 127 -43.07 14.69 15.09
CA GLN A 127 -43.38 15.90 14.33
C GLN A 127 -44.85 16.27 14.56
N LYS A 128 -45.11 17.54 14.88
CA LYS A 128 -46.45 18.04 15.20
C LYS A 128 -47.08 18.66 13.95
N ALA A 129 -48.34 18.33 13.70
CA ALA A 129 -49.11 18.84 12.57
C ALA A 129 -50.56 19.18 12.95
N LEU A 130 -51.12 20.17 12.26
CA LEU A 130 -52.48 20.66 12.46
C LEU A 130 -53.14 20.87 11.08
N VAL A 131 -54.34 20.32 10.89
CA VAL A 131 -55.17 20.52 9.71
C VAL A 131 -56.44 21.26 10.14
N ILE A 132 -56.55 22.53 9.74
CA ILE A 132 -57.70 23.40 10.05
C ILE A 132 -58.69 23.33 8.89
N ILE A 133 -59.97 23.10 9.16
CA ILE A 133 -61.05 23.02 8.16
C ILE A 133 -62.17 23.97 8.60
N THR A 134 -62.49 25.00 7.80
CA THR A 134 -63.46 26.05 8.18
C THR A 134 -64.11 26.73 6.98
N ASP A 135 -65.35 27.19 7.15
CA ASP A 135 -66.10 28.01 6.19
C ASP A 135 -66.40 29.45 6.67
N GLY A 136 -65.80 29.85 7.79
CA GLY A 136 -65.95 31.18 8.36
C GLY A 136 -64.61 31.82 8.69
N ASP A 137 -64.57 33.15 8.63
CA ASP A 137 -63.40 33.92 9.06
C ASP A 137 -63.33 33.92 10.61
N PRO A 138 -62.12 34.02 11.22
CA PRO A 138 -61.97 34.01 12.67
C PRO A 138 -62.77 35.13 13.35
N SER A 139 -63.70 34.75 14.24
CA SER A 139 -64.49 35.68 15.04
C SER A 139 -63.77 36.19 16.31
N ASP A 140 -62.53 35.71 16.53
CA ASP A 140 -61.65 36.06 17.65
C ASP A 140 -60.29 36.58 17.15
N ASN A 141 -59.69 37.49 17.89
CA ASN A 141 -58.33 37.99 17.64
C ASN A 141 -57.27 37.02 18.19
N ASP A 142 -56.04 37.07 17.65
CA ASP A 142 -54.88 36.38 18.25
C ASP A 142 -54.31 37.13 19.46
N ASP A 143 -55.12 37.32 20.52
CA ASP A 143 -54.78 38.04 21.75
C ASP A 143 -53.61 37.42 22.55
N HIS A 144 -53.07 36.27 22.09
CA HIS A 144 -52.03 35.50 22.76
C HIS A 144 -50.83 35.13 21.85
N ASN A 145 -50.74 35.66 20.62
CA ASN A 145 -49.70 35.31 19.63
C ASN A 145 -49.57 33.78 19.42
N VAL A 146 -50.70 33.08 19.42
CA VAL A 146 -50.80 31.62 19.34
C VAL A 146 -50.16 31.11 18.05
N LEU A 147 -50.30 31.83 16.94
CA LEU A 147 -49.71 31.45 15.66
C LEU A 147 -48.18 31.48 15.71
N ASN A 148 -47.59 32.48 16.38
CA ASN A 148 -46.15 32.56 16.58
C ASN A 148 -45.66 31.42 17.51
N THR A 149 -46.41 31.09 18.55
CA THR A 149 -46.10 29.91 19.40
C THR A 149 -46.13 28.60 18.60
N CYS A 150 -47.03 28.46 17.60
CA CYS A 150 -47.03 27.31 16.71
C CYS A 150 -45.77 27.25 15.82
N ASP A 151 -45.29 28.39 15.33
CA ASP A 151 -44.07 28.46 14.51
C ASP A 151 -42.80 28.19 15.33
N GLU A 152 -42.69 28.76 16.55
CA GLU A 152 -41.60 28.46 17.50
C GLU A 152 -41.53 26.96 17.89
N GLN A 153 -42.69 26.28 17.93
CA GLN A 153 -42.78 24.85 18.21
C GLN A 153 -42.67 23.96 16.94
N ASN A 154 -42.34 24.53 15.79
CA ASN A 154 -42.26 23.84 14.48
C ASN A 154 -43.54 23.03 14.13
N ILE A 155 -44.72 23.54 14.48
CA ILE A 155 -46.00 22.88 14.22
C ILE A 155 -46.47 23.23 12.81
N LEU A 156 -46.54 22.23 11.94
CA LEU A 156 -46.96 22.38 10.55
C LEU A 156 -48.48 22.53 10.45
N ARG A 157 -48.95 23.71 10.02
CA ARG A 157 -50.36 24.07 9.91
C ARG A 157 -50.79 24.12 8.45
N TYR A 158 -51.78 23.29 8.10
CA TYR A 158 -52.49 23.32 6.82
C TYR A 158 -53.90 23.86 7.06
N VAL A 159 -54.38 24.69 6.13
CA VAL A 159 -55.70 25.34 6.24
C VAL A 159 -56.54 24.96 5.04
N ILE A 160 -57.80 24.59 5.26
CA ILE A 160 -58.78 24.24 4.24
C ILE A 160 -59.95 25.20 4.41
N GLY A 161 -59.94 26.27 3.61
CA GLY A 161 -61.02 27.25 3.54
C GLY A 161 -62.11 26.77 2.58
N VAL A 162 -63.36 26.79 3.04
CA VAL A 162 -64.53 26.31 2.28
C VAL A 162 -65.52 27.44 2.05
N GLY A 163 -66.11 27.51 0.85
CA GLY A 163 -67.19 28.47 0.60
C GLY A 163 -66.70 29.91 0.44
N LYS A 164 -67.26 30.86 1.19
CA LYS A 164 -66.99 32.30 1.03
C LYS A 164 -66.29 32.85 2.28
N VAL A 165 -64.97 32.82 2.23
CA VAL A 165 -64.02 33.18 3.30
C VAL A 165 -62.98 34.17 2.77
N ASP A 166 -62.42 35.00 3.65
CA ASP A 166 -61.29 35.88 3.31
C ASP A 166 -59.98 35.07 3.24
N LEU A 167 -59.52 34.88 2.01
CA LEU A 167 -58.26 34.20 1.72
C LEU A 167 -57.05 34.89 2.36
N THR A 168 -57.09 36.19 2.65
CA THR A 168 -55.97 36.91 3.28
C THR A 168 -55.88 36.65 4.77
N GLU A 169 -57.00 36.43 5.47
CA GLU A 169 -57.02 36.04 6.88
C GLU A 169 -56.69 34.55 7.05
N LEU A 170 -57.37 33.67 6.31
CA LEU A 170 -57.10 32.22 6.36
C LEU A 170 -55.66 31.85 5.96
N THR A 171 -55.03 32.61 5.08
CA THR A 171 -53.62 32.37 4.71
C THR A 171 -52.66 32.67 5.87
N GLN A 172 -53.05 33.48 6.86
CA GLN A 172 -52.20 33.77 8.03
C GLN A 172 -52.12 32.61 9.03
N LEU A 173 -53.19 31.79 9.12
CA LEU A 173 -53.25 30.62 10.01
C LEU A 173 -52.29 29.48 9.59
N ALA A 174 -51.94 29.40 8.30
CA ALA A 174 -51.06 28.35 7.76
C ALA A 174 -49.57 28.58 8.10
N SER A 175 -48.78 27.51 8.08
CA SER A 175 -47.31 27.59 8.15
C SER A 175 -46.69 27.94 6.79
N GLU A 176 -45.47 28.47 6.78
CA GLU A 176 -44.77 28.78 5.53
C GLU A 176 -44.45 27.52 4.68
N PRO A 177 -44.48 27.60 3.34
CA PRO A 177 -44.94 28.73 2.52
C PRO A 177 -46.47 28.85 2.53
N LYS A 178 -46.99 29.94 3.11
CA LYS A 178 -48.42 30.06 3.52
C LYS A 178 -49.41 29.75 2.39
N ARG A 179 -49.25 30.40 1.24
CA ARG A 179 -50.10 30.19 0.04
C ARG A 179 -50.13 28.75 -0.49
N ASN A 180 -49.10 27.95 -0.21
CA ASN A 180 -49.09 26.55 -0.61
C ASN A 180 -49.91 25.73 0.41
N ASN A 181 -49.77 26.03 1.71
CA ASN A 181 -50.35 25.27 2.81
C ASN A 181 -51.81 25.65 3.12
N THR A 182 -52.31 26.73 2.55
CA THR A 182 -53.74 27.06 2.46
C THR A 182 -54.34 26.49 1.17
N PHE A 183 -55.40 25.71 1.33
CA PHE A 183 -56.23 25.15 0.27
C PHE A 183 -57.60 25.83 0.29
N TYR A 184 -58.14 26.11 -0.89
CA TYR A 184 -59.46 26.71 -1.04
C TYR A 184 -60.36 25.81 -1.88
N ILE A 185 -61.56 25.52 -1.38
CA ILE A 185 -62.59 24.76 -2.10
C ILE A 185 -63.92 25.51 -2.08
N LYS A 186 -64.64 25.46 -3.20
CA LYS A 186 -65.90 26.21 -3.38
C LYS A 186 -67.02 25.72 -2.46
N ASP A 187 -67.04 24.44 -2.15
CA ASP A 187 -68.00 23.77 -1.28
C ASP A 187 -67.41 22.45 -0.76
N TYR A 188 -68.06 21.86 0.24
CA TYR A 188 -67.58 20.66 0.94
C TYR A 188 -67.51 19.39 0.06
N SER A 189 -68.11 19.36 -1.13
CA SER A 189 -67.89 18.23 -2.08
C SER A 189 -66.47 18.22 -2.63
N GLY A 190 -65.80 19.38 -2.66
CA GLY A 190 -64.41 19.53 -3.09
C GLY A 190 -63.38 18.84 -2.18
N LEU A 191 -63.73 18.53 -0.93
CA LEU A 191 -62.83 17.83 0.01
C LEU A 191 -62.32 16.50 -0.56
N LYS A 192 -63.17 15.78 -1.30
CA LYS A 192 -62.80 14.50 -1.92
C LYS A 192 -61.66 14.63 -2.95
N GLY A 193 -61.64 15.73 -3.71
CA GLY A 193 -60.55 16.05 -4.64
C GLY A 193 -59.29 16.59 -3.95
N LEU A 194 -59.42 17.08 -2.72
CA LEU A 194 -58.30 17.58 -1.93
C LEU A 194 -57.51 16.46 -1.24
N LEU A 195 -58.13 15.32 -1.00
CA LEU A 195 -57.57 14.16 -0.30
C LEU A 195 -56.18 13.75 -0.82
N ASP A 196 -55.99 13.64 -2.15
CA ASP A 196 -54.71 13.25 -2.75
C ASP A 196 -53.61 14.32 -2.59
N ASN A 197 -53.98 15.60 -2.55
CA ASN A 197 -53.03 16.70 -2.36
C ASN A 197 -52.63 16.85 -0.90
N LEU A 198 -53.59 16.81 0.03
CA LEU A 198 -53.32 16.82 1.46
C LEU A 198 -52.52 15.57 1.86
N GLN A 199 -52.86 14.40 1.32
CA GLN A 199 -52.09 13.17 1.47
C GLN A 199 -50.63 13.39 1.07
N LYS A 200 -50.33 13.86 -0.15
CA LYS A 200 -48.94 14.10 -0.59
C LYS A 200 -48.19 15.04 0.36
N LYS A 201 -48.87 16.02 0.95
CA LYS A 201 -48.26 16.90 1.96
C LYS A 201 -47.98 16.18 3.28
N ILE A 202 -48.93 15.39 3.78
CA ILE A 202 -48.76 14.63 5.03
C ILE A 202 -47.67 13.56 4.88
N TYR A 203 -47.57 12.86 3.74
CA TYR A 203 -46.45 11.96 3.44
C TYR A 203 -45.09 12.69 3.49
N ASN A 204 -45.03 13.94 3.02
CA ASN A 204 -43.80 14.75 3.11
C ASN A 204 -43.46 15.22 4.54
N ILE A 205 -44.32 15.01 5.54
CA ILE A 205 -44.03 15.27 6.98
C ILE A 205 -43.21 14.13 7.57
N GLU A 206 -43.45 12.89 7.14
CA GLU A 206 -42.71 11.69 7.54
C GLU A 206 -41.27 11.72 7.00
N VAL A 207 -41.01 12.51 5.93
CA VAL A 207 -39.71 12.70 5.28
C VAL A 207 -39.01 13.96 5.82
N SER A 208 -38.09 13.77 6.77
CA SER A 208 -37.28 14.86 7.35
C SER A 208 -36.44 15.60 6.30
N LYS A 209 -36.43 16.94 6.37
CA LYS A 209 -35.44 17.79 5.69
C LYS A 209 -34.19 18.08 6.53
N ASP A 210 -34.21 17.76 7.82
CA ASP A 210 -33.12 18.05 8.77
C ASP A 210 -32.01 16.97 8.71
N ALA A 211 -31.53 16.68 7.50
CA ALA A 211 -30.47 15.70 7.23
C ALA A 211 -29.05 16.34 7.17
N GLN A 212 -28.88 17.53 7.75
CA GLN A 212 -27.61 18.28 7.77
C GLN A 212 -26.80 18.11 9.07
N GLY A 213 -27.31 17.39 10.09
CA GLY A 213 -26.66 17.28 11.40
C GLY A 213 -26.84 15.93 12.13
N ARG A 214 -27.09 14.84 11.39
CA ARG A 214 -27.08 13.46 11.94
C ARG A 214 -26.00 12.66 11.23
N ASP A 215 -25.26 11.85 11.99
CA ASP A 215 -24.35 10.83 11.43
C ASP A 215 -25.15 9.89 10.53
N ARG A 216 -24.77 9.76 9.25
CA ARG A 216 -25.48 8.93 8.27
C ARG A 216 -24.97 7.50 8.36
N GLN A 217 -25.85 6.57 8.68
CA GLN A 217 -25.50 5.17 8.91
C GLN A 217 -25.49 4.39 7.60
N LYS A 218 -26.61 4.40 6.85
CA LYS A 218 -26.80 3.58 5.62
C LYS A 218 -27.61 4.29 4.52
N GLU A 219 -28.04 5.54 4.74
CA GLU A 219 -28.88 6.31 3.81
C GLU A 219 -28.23 6.54 2.44
N LEU A 220 -26.89 6.60 2.43
CA LEU A 220 -26.07 6.77 1.23
C LEU A 220 -25.13 5.57 1.03
N SER A 221 -25.48 4.39 1.55
CA SER A 221 -24.58 3.24 1.68
C SER A 221 -23.89 2.82 0.37
N GLN A 222 -24.61 2.91 -0.76
CA GLN A 222 -24.19 2.39 -2.07
C GLN A 222 -23.74 0.92 -2.00
N SER A 223 -24.43 0.11 -1.20
CA SER A 223 -24.14 -1.32 -1.01
C SER A 223 -24.19 -2.09 -2.33
N GLY A 224 -23.19 -2.94 -2.57
CA GLY A 224 -22.95 -3.58 -3.87
C GLY A 224 -21.98 -2.81 -4.78
N PHE A 225 -21.22 -1.85 -4.23
CA PHE A 225 -20.18 -1.13 -4.97
C PHE A 225 -19.03 -2.07 -5.39
N SER A 226 -18.62 -2.93 -4.47
CA SER A 226 -17.87 -4.16 -4.75
C SER A 226 -18.73 -5.37 -4.36
N VAL A 227 -18.45 -6.54 -4.94
CA VAL A 227 -19.12 -7.80 -4.62
C VAL A 227 -18.09 -8.93 -4.66
N VAL A 228 -18.10 -9.80 -3.66
CA VAL A 228 -17.29 -11.03 -3.60
C VAL A 228 -18.18 -12.19 -3.20
N TYR A 229 -17.97 -13.36 -3.81
CA TYR A 229 -18.72 -14.58 -3.55
C TYR A 229 -17.95 -15.52 -2.61
N HIS A 230 -18.63 -16.19 -1.68
CA HIS A 230 -18.04 -17.12 -0.73
C HIS A 230 -19.04 -18.21 -0.35
N GLU A 231 -18.85 -19.45 -0.84
CA GLU A 231 -19.71 -20.60 -0.51
C GLU A 231 -21.21 -20.38 -0.80
N GLU A 232 -22.02 -20.04 0.20
CA GLU A 232 -23.44 -19.62 0.10
C GLU A 232 -23.67 -18.17 0.59
N SER A 233 -22.60 -17.44 0.93
CA SER A 233 -22.62 -16.03 1.32
C SER A 233 -22.09 -15.12 0.21
N VAL A 234 -22.58 -13.87 0.22
CA VAL A 234 -22.11 -12.80 -0.67
C VAL A 234 -21.65 -11.64 0.19
N ILE A 235 -20.41 -11.22 0.00
CA ILE A 235 -19.83 -10.07 0.70
C ILE A 235 -19.95 -8.86 -0.23
N VAL A 236 -20.68 -7.83 0.21
CA VAL A 236 -20.93 -6.61 -0.57
C VAL A 236 -20.26 -5.39 0.05
N GLY A 237 -19.52 -4.64 -0.76
CA GLY A 237 -18.92 -3.37 -0.38
C GLY A 237 -19.90 -2.22 -0.41
N SER A 238 -19.76 -1.31 0.55
CA SER A 238 -20.77 -0.30 0.87
C SER A 238 -20.11 1.01 1.28
N VAL A 239 -19.48 1.65 0.29
CA VAL A 239 -18.57 2.81 0.44
C VAL A 239 -19.14 4.02 1.16
N GLY A 240 -20.46 4.24 1.11
CA GLY A 240 -21.13 5.39 1.72
C GLY A 240 -21.74 5.12 3.09
N SER A 241 -21.58 3.91 3.65
CA SER A 241 -21.99 3.62 5.03
C SER A 241 -21.17 4.43 6.02
N ASN A 242 -21.78 4.78 7.16
CA ASN A 242 -21.14 5.42 8.31
C ASN A 242 -20.37 6.70 7.94
N ASP A 243 -21.09 7.67 7.36
CA ASP A 243 -20.55 8.92 6.78
C ASP A 243 -19.32 8.68 5.89
N TRP A 244 -19.51 7.83 4.87
CA TRP A 244 -18.47 7.47 3.90
C TRP A 244 -17.19 6.87 4.48
N ARG A 245 -17.15 6.46 5.76
CA ARG A 245 -16.15 5.50 6.25
C ARG A 245 -16.11 4.28 5.34
N GLY A 246 -17.30 3.81 4.96
CA GLY A 246 -17.51 2.56 4.25
C GLY A 246 -17.69 1.37 5.20
N ALA A 247 -18.18 0.27 4.64
CA ALA A 247 -18.37 -1.00 5.33
C ALA A 247 -18.39 -2.15 4.30
N LEU A 248 -18.13 -3.37 4.78
CA LEU A 248 -18.49 -4.60 4.07
C LEU A 248 -19.70 -5.25 4.77
N TYR A 249 -20.54 -5.96 4.03
CA TYR A 249 -21.63 -6.75 4.58
C TYR A 249 -21.60 -8.17 4.04
N GLU A 250 -21.49 -9.17 4.92
CA GLU A 250 -21.72 -10.57 4.57
C GLU A 250 -23.23 -10.86 4.61
N VAL A 251 -23.78 -11.26 3.48
CA VAL A 251 -25.20 -11.55 3.26
C VAL A 251 -25.38 -13.05 3.06
N THR A 252 -26.33 -13.65 3.78
CA THR A 252 -26.68 -15.08 3.70
C THR A 252 -28.19 -15.29 3.67
N GLY A 253 -28.62 -16.37 3.03
CA GLY A 253 -30.03 -16.76 2.92
C GLY A 253 -30.85 -15.88 1.97
N SER A 254 -32.15 -16.17 1.87
CA SER A 254 -33.10 -15.36 1.09
C SER A 254 -34.47 -15.30 1.77
N GLY A 255 -35.24 -14.24 1.48
CA GLY A 255 -36.57 -14.03 2.07
C GLY A 255 -36.52 -13.98 3.61
N PRO A 256 -37.27 -14.83 4.33
CA PRO A 256 -37.34 -14.81 5.79
C PRO A 256 -36.06 -15.28 6.49
N GLU A 257 -35.15 -15.95 5.79
CA GLU A 257 -33.86 -16.42 6.33
C GLU A 257 -32.70 -15.44 6.05
N PHE A 258 -32.99 -14.27 5.48
CA PHE A 258 -32.00 -13.22 5.21
C PHE A 258 -31.27 -12.80 6.50
N ARG A 259 -29.95 -12.92 6.49
CA ARG A 259 -29.05 -12.40 7.52
C ARG A 259 -27.98 -11.52 6.88
N GLN A 260 -27.72 -10.39 7.52
CA GLN A 260 -26.68 -9.43 7.12
C GLN A 260 -25.77 -9.14 8.31
N THR A 261 -24.49 -9.49 8.17
CA THR A 261 -23.46 -9.21 9.18
C THR A 261 -22.59 -8.06 8.70
N GLU A 262 -22.38 -7.04 9.54
CA GLU A 262 -21.51 -5.90 9.25
C GLU A 262 -20.05 -6.25 9.57
N ILE A 263 -19.16 -5.95 8.62
CA ILE A 263 -17.71 -6.15 8.72
C ILE A 263 -17.07 -4.77 8.54
N ILE A 264 -16.41 -4.31 9.61
CA ILE A 264 -15.78 -2.99 9.66
C ILE A 264 -14.43 -3.06 10.40
N ASP A 265 -13.51 -2.19 10.02
CA ASP A 265 -12.40 -1.78 10.89
C ASP A 265 -12.82 -0.49 11.64
N PRO A 266 -12.95 -0.51 12.99
CA PRO A 266 -13.26 0.66 13.79
C PRO A 266 -12.21 1.78 13.71
N ALA A 267 -10.96 1.47 13.35
CA ALA A 267 -9.87 2.44 13.22
C ALA A 267 -9.97 3.28 11.94
N VAL A 268 -10.78 2.86 10.95
CA VAL A 268 -10.93 3.60 9.69
C VAL A 268 -11.76 4.87 9.90
N ASN A 269 -11.20 5.99 9.47
CA ASN A 269 -11.81 7.33 9.58
C ASN A 269 -13.04 7.48 8.65
N LYS A 270 -13.88 8.48 8.91
CA LYS A 270 -14.95 8.92 7.98
C LYS A 270 -14.36 9.32 6.62
N ASP A 271 -15.17 9.34 5.57
CA ASP A 271 -14.78 9.67 4.19
C ASP A 271 -13.69 8.77 3.54
N SER A 272 -13.39 7.59 4.09
CA SER A 272 -12.35 6.67 3.62
C SER A 272 -12.73 5.76 2.44
N TYR A 273 -14.03 5.54 2.19
CA TYR A 273 -14.60 4.64 1.17
C TYR A 273 -14.17 3.16 1.31
N MET A 274 -14.12 2.62 2.52
CA MET A 274 -13.87 1.17 2.71
C MET A 274 -14.92 0.31 2.01
N GLY A 275 -14.47 -0.73 1.30
CA GLY A 275 -15.32 -1.54 0.42
C GLY A 275 -15.48 -0.94 -0.98
N TYR A 276 -14.56 -0.06 -1.41
CA TYR A 276 -14.49 0.41 -2.80
C TYR A 276 -14.07 -0.72 -3.75
N SER A 277 -13.12 -1.53 -3.31
CA SER A 277 -12.72 -2.77 -3.95
C SER A 277 -12.62 -3.86 -2.88
N SER A 278 -12.87 -5.10 -3.25
CA SER A 278 -12.84 -6.22 -2.30
C SER A 278 -12.48 -7.50 -3.03
N VAL A 279 -11.65 -8.32 -2.40
CA VAL A 279 -11.25 -9.64 -2.91
C VAL A 279 -11.12 -10.62 -1.76
N LEU A 280 -11.37 -11.89 -2.04
CA LEU A 280 -11.30 -12.98 -1.09
C LEU A 280 -10.40 -14.07 -1.65
N GLY A 281 -9.47 -14.54 -0.82
CA GLY A 281 -8.63 -15.68 -1.10
C GLY A 281 -8.63 -16.65 0.06
N MET A 282 -7.79 -17.67 -0.07
CA MET A 282 -7.59 -18.72 0.92
C MET A 282 -6.09 -18.89 1.14
N ARG A 283 -5.68 -19.26 2.35
CA ARG A 283 -4.30 -19.68 2.62
C ARG A 283 -4.28 -20.69 3.76
N ARG A 284 -3.78 -21.90 3.53
CA ARG A 284 -3.67 -23.02 4.49
C ARG A 284 -4.98 -23.32 5.23
N GLY A 285 -6.12 -23.20 4.54
CA GLY A 285 -7.45 -23.39 5.14
C GLY A 285 -8.10 -22.14 5.75
N VAL A 286 -7.43 -20.98 5.74
CA VAL A 286 -7.94 -19.73 6.31
C VAL A 286 -8.35 -18.76 5.20
N TYR A 287 -9.58 -18.24 5.28
CA TYR A 287 -10.08 -17.23 4.34
C TYR A 287 -9.52 -15.83 4.64
N LEU A 288 -8.99 -15.18 3.59
CA LEU A 288 -8.34 -13.86 3.62
C LEU A 288 -9.16 -12.85 2.81
N LEU A 289 -9.89 -11.95 3.49
CA LEU A 289 -10.74 -10.93 2.87
C LEU A 289 -10.04 -9.57 2.89
N PHE A 290 -9.71 -9.03 1.72
CA PHE A 290 -9.10 -7.71 1.58
C PHE A 290 -10.13 -6.67 1.16
N SER A 291 -10.07 -5.49 1.77
CA SER A 291 -10.95 -4.35 1.48
C SER A 291 -10.15 -3.09 1.20
N GLY A 292 -10.40 -2.48 0.04
CA GLY A 292 -9.80 -1.21 -0.34
C GLY A 292 -10.59 -0.02 0.19
N ALA A 293 -9.88 0.95 0.77
CA ALA A 293 -10.36 2.24 1.25
C ALA A 293 -9.51 3.38 0.64
N PRO A 294 -9.65 3.67 -0.67
CA PRO A 294 -8.72 4.51 -1.42
C PRO A 294 -8.75 6.00 -1.08
N ARG A 295 -9.62 6.42 -0.16
CA ARG A 295 -9.65 7.78 0.40
C ARG A 295 -9.17 7.86 1.85
N ALA A 296 -8.88 6.74 2.52
CA ALA A 296 -8.35 6.73 3.88
C ALA A 296 -7.10 7.62 3.97
N GLU A 297 -7.14 8.60 4.88
CA GLU A 297 -6.08 9.61 5.09
C GLU A 297 -5.64 10.37 3.82
N HIS A 298 -6.47 10.34 2.77
CA HIS A 298 -6.18 10.80 1.40
C HIS A 298 -5.03 10.08 0.67
N THR A 299 -4.34 9.13 1.30
CA THR A 299 -3.29 8.29 0.68
C THR A 299 -3.85 6.96 0.15
N GLY A 300 -4.86 6.40 0.84
CA GLY A 300 -5.46 5.11 0.58
C GLY A 300 -4.98 4.02 1.54
N LEU A 301 -5.82 3.03 1.79
CA LEU A 301 -5.59 1.93 2.72
C LEU A 301 -6.13 0.63 2.12
N VAL A 302 -5.50 -0.50 2.44
CA VAL A 302 -6.06 -1.84 2.27
C VAL A 302 -6.07 -2.57 3.60
N THR A 303 -7.25 -3.02 4.03
CA THR A 303 -7.46 -3.76 5.29
C THR A 303 -7.62 -5.24 5.00
N LEU A 304 -6.93 -6.09 5.77
CA LEU A 304 -7.16 -7.54 5.79
C LEU A 304 -8.06 -7.93 6.96
N PHE A 305 -9.11 -8.68 6.65
CA PHE A 305 -9.94 -9.41 7.58
C PHE A 305 -9.70 -10.92 7.45
N THR A 306 -9.59 -11.61 8.59
CA THR A 306 -9.61 -13.08 8.67
C THR A 306 -10.90 -13.54 9.35
N LYS A 307 -11.43 -14.69 8.95
CA LYS A 307 -12.66 -15.26 9.54
C LYS A 307 -12.31 -16.22 10.68
N ASN A 308 -12.54 -15.79 11.91
CA ASN A 308 -12.44 -16.65 13.09
C ASN A 308 -13.85 -17.13 13.46
N GLN A 309 -14.08 -18.44 13.33
CA GLN A 309 -15.41 -19.07 13.45
C GLN A 309 -16.42 -18.40 12.49
N ASN A 310 -17.32 -17.55 13.00
CA ASN A 310 -18.33 -16.82 12.23
C ASN A 310 -18.14 -15.30 12.25
N THR A 311 -17.01 -14.81 12.77
CA THR A 311 -16.73 -13.37 12.89
C THR A 311 -15.47 -12.98 12.13
N TRP A 312 -15.56 -11.90 11.36
CA TRP A 312 -14.43 -11.29 10.67
C TRP A 312 -13.67 -10.37 11.60
N THR A 313 -12.36 -10.55 11.69
CA THR A 313 -11.45 -9.76 12.54
C THR A 313 -10.35 -9.12 11.73
N VAL A 314 -10.12 -7.82 11.94
CA VAL A 314 -8.99 -7.09 11.34
C VAL A 314 -7.68 -7.75 11.77
N THR A 315 -6.83 -8.07 10.81
CA THR A 315 -5.54 -8.74 11.03
C THR A 315 -4.38 -7.79 10.76
N SER A 316 -4.47 -7.01 9.68
CA SER A 316 -3.45 -6.04 9.28
C SER A 316 -4.04 -4.93 8.42
N ASN A 317 -3.29 -3.83 8.31
CA ASN A 317 -3.61 -2.66 7.49
C ASN A 317 -2.36 -2.28 6.67
N ILE A 318 -2.55 -1.99 5.38
CA ILE A 318 -1.49 -1.64 4.42
C ILE A 318 -1.77 -0.22 3.90
N ASN A 319 -0.91 0.73 4.28
CA ASN A 319 -1.09 2.14 3.94
C ASN A 319 -0.47 2.50 2.58
N GLY A 320 -1.14 3.37 1.81
CA GLY A 320 -0.62 3.96 0.58
C GLY A 320 0.47 5.01 0.84
N GLU A 321 1.45 5.09 -0.06
CA GLU A 321 2.64 5.95 0.10
C GLU A 321 2.48 7.39 -0.41
N GLN A 322 1.47 7.66 -1.26
CA GLN A 322 1.30 8.97 -1.92
C GLN A 322 -0.14 9.48 -1.81
N ILE A 323 -0.29 10.73 -1.36
CA ILE A 323 -1.57 11.43 -1.30
C ILE A 323 -2.20 11.56 -2.69
N GLY A 324 -3.50 11.28 -2.80
CA GLY A 324 -4.25 11.32 -4.04
C GLY A 324 -4.02 10.15 -4.99
N SER A 325 -3.10 9.22 -4.67
CA SER A 325 -2.76 8.07 -5.54
C SER A 325 -3.89 7.05 -5.71
N TYR A 326 -4.89 7.10 -4.82
CA TYR A 326 -6.05 6.21 -4.82
C TYR A 326 -5.64 4.73 -4.59
N PHE A 327 -4.66 4.51 -3.71
CA PHE A 327 -4.16 3.19 -3.35
C PHE A 327 -5.27 2.30 -2.76
N GLY A 328 -5.44 1.09 -3.31
CA GLY A 328 -6.55 0.19 -2.96
C GLY A 328 -7.82 0.44 -3.79
N ALA A 329 -7.72 1.09 -4.95
CA ALA A 329 -8.87 1.28 -5.85
C ALA A 329 -9.22 0.03 -6.66
N SER A 330 -8.23 -0.82 -6.96
CA SER A 330 -8.43 -2.15 -7.53
C SER A 330 -7.58 -3.14 -6.75
N LEU A 331 -8.15 -4.30 -6.45
CA LEU A 331 -7.47 -5.41 -5.77
C LEU A 331 -7.61 -6.67 -6.62
N ASN A 332 -6.58 -7.50 -6.63
CA ASN A 332 -6.66 -8.88 -7.11
C ASN A 332 -5.76 -9.79 -6.27
N LEU A 333 -5.99 -11.10 -6.33
CA LEU A 333 -5.20 -12.12 -5.66
C LEU A 333 -4.66 -13.08 -6.70
N LEU A 334 -3.38 -13.41 -6.57
CA LEU A 334 -2.67 -14.31 -7.47
C LEU A 334 -2.22 -15.52 -6.66
N ASP A 335 -2.85 -16.65 -6.95
CA ASP A 335 -2.32 -18.00 -6.73
C ASP A 335 -1.41 -18.27 -7.94
N VAL A 336 -0.08 -18.27 -7.73
CA VAL A 336 0.87 -18.22 -8.85
C VAL A 336 1.22 -19.61 -9.38
N ASP A 337 1.14 -20.66 -8.56
CA ASP A 337 1.44 -22.03 -8.98
C ASP A 337 0.21 -22.97 -9.01
N SER A 338 -0.98 -22.40 -8.83
CA SER A 338 -2.29 -23.08 -8.88
C SER A 338 -2.47 -24.16 -7.81
N ASP A 339 -1.90 -23.97 -6.62
CA ASP A 339 -2.03 -24.91 -5.49
C ASP A 339 -3.34 -24.72 -4.69
N GLY A 340 -4.04 -23.60 -4.89
CA GLY A 340 -5.29 -23.23 -4.22
C GLY A 340 -5.14 -22.24 -3.07
N ASP A 341 -3.91 -21.95 -2.62
CA ASP A 341 -3.60 -20.86 -1.71
C ASP A 341 -3.27 -19.57 -2.50
N SER A 342 -3.60 -18.42 -1.91
CA SER A 342 -3.25 -17.11 -2.49
C SER A 342 -1.83 -16.71 -2.07
N ASP A 343 -0.93 -16.56 -3.04
CA ASP A 343 0.47 -16.19 -2.84
C ASP A 343 0.71 -14.70 -2.77
N PHE A 344 0.09 -13.95 -3.67
CA PHE A 344 0.32 -12.51 -3.82
C PHE A 344 -0.98 -11.72 -3.81
N LEU A 345 -0.93 -10.54 -3.17
CA LEU A 345 -1.94 -9.50 -3.27
C LEU A 345 -1.46 -8.42 -4.25
N LEU A 346 -2.29 -8.14 -5.24
CA LEU A 346 -2.08 -7.12 -6.26
C LEU A 346 -2.92 -5.89 -5.91
N VAL A 347 -2.27 -4.75 -5.67
CA VAL A 347 -2.93 -3.49 -5.26
C VAL A 347 -2.69 -2.38 -6.27
N GLY A 348 -3.77 -1.87 -6.88
CA GLY A 348 -3.71 -0.74 -7.80
C GLY A 348 -3.81 0.62 -7.09
N ALA A 349 -2.97 1.56 -7.50
CA ALA A 349 -3.06 2.99 -7.21
C ALA A 349 -3.09 3.78 -8.52
N PRO A 350 -4.24 3.81 -9.23
CA PRO A 350 -4.34 4.32 -10.60
C PRO A 350 -4.13 5.82 -10.76
N LEU A 351 -4.13 6.59 -9.67
CA LEU A 351 -3.84 8.03 -9.68
C LEU A 351 -2.44 8.35 -9.12
N PHE A 352 -1.61 7.34 -8.85
CA PHE A 352 -0.21 7.53 -8.48
C PHE A 352 0.51 8.33 -9.57
N TYR A 353 1.26 9.35 -9.18
CA TYR A 353 1.98 10.22 -10.11
C TYR A 353 3.49 10.22 -9.85
N GLN A 354 4.27 10.05 -10.92
CA GLN A 354 5.72 10.24 -10.94
C GLN A 354 6.10 11.17 -12.09
N SER A 355 7.03 12.08 -11.82
CA SER A 355 7.46 13.11 -12.77
C SER A 355 8.54 12.64 -13.74
N GLN A 356 9.49 11.80 -13.29
CA GLN A 356 10.62 11.31 -14.07
C GLN A 356 10.95 9.84 -13.74
N PRO A 357 10.91 8.91 -14.73
CA PRO A 357 10.14 9.05 -15.97
C PRO A 357 8.67 9.39 -15.64
N ARG A 358 7.95 10.03 -16.57
CA ARG A 358 6.56 10.41 -16.33
C ARG A 358 5.68 9.15 -16.36
N ALA A 359 5.03 8.85 -15.25
CA ALA A 359 4.13 7.71 -15.10
C ALA A 359 2.86 8.12 -14.34
N GLU A 360 1.70 7.59 -14.77
CA GLU A 360 0.41 7.74 -14.08
C GLU A 360 -0.22 6.36 -13.84
N GLY A 361 -0.30 5.99 -12.56
CA GLY A 361 -0.72 4.68 -12.09
C GLY A 361 0.45 3.80 -11.63
N ARG A 362 0.19 2.97 -10.62
CA ARG A 362 1.16 2.00 -10.08
C ARG A 362 0.43 0.75 -9.60
N LEU A 363 1.01 -0.40 -9.89
CA LEU A 363 0.65 -1.68 -9.30
C LEU A 363 1.68 -2.02 -8.22
N TYR A 364 1.20 -2.43 -7.05
CA TYR A 364 2.02 -2.94 -5.97
C TYR A 364 1.75 -4.44 -5.81
N VAL A 365 2.80 -5.24 -5.71
CA VAL A 365 2.72 -6.68 -5.47
C VAL A 365 3.23 -6.97 -4.06
N TYR A 366 2.39 -7.59 -3.24
CA TYR A 366 2.71 -8.00 -1.88
C TYR A 366 2.71 -9.53 -1.80
N THR A 367 3.81 -10.11 -1.33
CA THR A 367 3.82 -11.52 -0.94
C THR A 367 3.02 -11.70 0.34
N LEU A 368 2.10 -12.66 0.32
CA LEU A 368 1.30 -13.07 1.46
C LEU A 368 2.13 -14.04 2.32
N SER A 369 2.10 -13.86 3.64
CA SER A 369 2.74 -14.73 4.61
C SER A 369 1.96 -14.69 5.93
N GLU A 370 2.12 -15.71 6.78
CA GLU A 370 1.27 -15.93 7.96
C GLU A 370 1.34 -14.79 9.01
N GLN A 371 2.38 -13.95 8.96
CA GLN A 371 2.63 -12.90 9.97
C GLN A 371 2.98 -11.53 9.39
N TYR A 372 3.36 -11.43 8.10
CA TYR A 372 3.89 -10.19 7.51
C TYR A 372 3.47 -10.02 6.04
N PHE A 373 3.20 -8.78 5.64
CA PHE A 373 2.93 -8.37 4.26
C PHE A 373 4.17 -7.69 3.72
N GLN A 374 5.00 -8.44 2.99
CA GLN A 374 6.18 -7.86 2.36
C GLN A 374 5.81 -7.36 0.97
N ARG A 375 6.05 -6.07 0.72
CA ARG A 375 5.99 -5.50 -0.62
C ARG A 375 7.20 -5.99 -1.42
N THR A 376 6.93 -6.68 -2.51
CA THR A 376 7.94 -7.43 -3.27
C THR A 376 8.27 -6.73 -4.60
N LEU A 377 7.28 -6.13 -5.27
CA LEU A 377 7.48 -5.42 -6.53
C LEU A 377 6.57 -4.19 -6.65
N ASN A 378 7.07 -3.14 -7.31
CA ASN A 378 6.30 -1.98 -7.74
C ASN A 378 6.40 -1.91 -9.28
N VAL A 379 5.27 -2.06 -9.97
CA VAL A 379 5.20 -1.96 -11.44
C VAL A 379 4.56 -0.62 -11.83
N SER A 380 5.23 0.12 -12.70
CA SER A 380 4.75 1.39 -13.26
C SER A 380 5.24 1.53 -14.69
N GLU A 381 4.31 1.63 -15.64
CA GLU A 381 4.66 1.87 -17.04
C GLU A 381 4.96 3.35 -17.32
N SER A 382 5.77 3.61 -18.34
CA SER A 382 6.25 4.96 -18.70
C SER A 382 5.22 5.81 -19.45
N THR A 383 3.95 5.70 -19.06
CA THR A 383 2.80 6.26 -19.77
C THR A 383 1.85 7.03 -18.83
N THR A 384 1.06 7.94 -19.40
CA THR A 384 -0.05 8.59 -18.69
C THR A 384 -1.35 7.95 -19.13
N GLY A 385 -1.97 7.16 -18.26
CA GLY A 385 -3.19 6.44 -18.63
C GLY A 385 -3.93 5.72 -17.50
N ARG A 386 -3.61 6.03 -16.24
CA ARG A 386 -4.11 5.33 -15.05
C ARG A 386 -3.82 3.83 -15.10
N PHE A 387 -2.53 3.50 -15.21
CA PHE A 387 -2.06 2.13 -15.10
C PHE A 387 -2.53 1.49 -13.77
N ALA A 388 -2.93 0.22 -13.82
CA ALA A 388 -3.57 -0.48 -12.70
C ALA A 388 -4.87 0.18 -12.20
N ALA A 389 -5.70 0.66 -13.13
CA ALA A 389 -7.11 0.99 -12.84
C ALA A 389 -8.00 -0.26 -12.78
N SER A 390 -7.58 -1.33 -13.44
CA SER A 390 -8.14 -2.67 -13.33
C SER A 390 -7.00 -3.69 -13.33
N VAL A 391 -7.20 -4.80 -12.61
CA VAL A 391 -6.23 -5.89 -12.48
C VAL A 391 -7.00 -7.20 -12.45
N ALA A 392 -6.57 -8.18 -13.24
CA ALA A 392 -7.13 -9.53 -13.26
C ALA A 392 -6.02 -10.58 -13.27
N SER A 393 -6.02 -11.47 -12.29
CA SER A 393 -5.23 -12.71 -12.37
C SER A 393 -5.83 -13.61 -13.44
N LEU A 394 -4.95 -14.15 -14.27
CA LEU A 394 -5.23 -15.05 -15.38
C LEU A 394 -4.73 -16.44 -15.00
N LYS A 395 -5.27 -17.48 -15.63
CA LYS A 395 -4.56 -18.77 -15.66
C LYS A 395 -3.35 -18.64 -16.59
N ASP A 396 -2.45 -19.63 -16.52
CA ASP A 396 -1.30 -19.80 -17.41
C ASP A 396 -1.69 -19.60 -18.91
N LEU A 397 -1.04 -18.65 -19.57
CA LEU A 397 -1.16 -18.37 -21.01
C LEU A 397 -0.01 -18.96 -21.84
N ASN A 398 1.12 -19.33 -21.22
CA ASN A 398 2.38 -19.64 -21.91
C ASN A 398 2.79 -21.14 -21.81
N GLY A 399 2.20 -21.88 -20.87
CA GLY A 399 2.44 -23.29 -20.58
C GLY A 399 3.68 -23.55 -19.71
N ASP A 400 4.10 -22.61 -18.86
CA ASP A 400 5.18 -22.78 -17.88
C ASP A 400 4.69 -23.31 -16.52
N GLY A 401 3.37 -23.35 -16.31
CA GLY A 401 2.73 -23.79 -15.07
C GLY A 401 2.53 -22.69 -14.04
N LEU A 402 2.65 -21.41 -14.41
CA LEU A 402 2.39 -20.26 -13.55
C LEU A 402 1.18 -19.43 -14.02
N SER A 403 0.44 -18.86 -13.08
CA SER A 403 -0.65 -17.93 -13.36
C SER A 403 -0.14 -16.55 -13.78
N ASP A 404 -0.75 -15.97 -14.81
CA ASP A 404 -0.36 -14.68 -15.40
C ASP A 404 -1.24 -13.51 -14.89
N VAL A 405 -0.93 -12.26 -15.29
CA VAL A 405 -1.67 -11.06 -14.84
C VAL A 405 -1.99 -10.11 -15.99
N ALA A 406 -3.26 -9.71 -16.12
CA ALA A 406 -3.69 -8.59 -16.96
C ALA A 406 -3.86 -7.30 -16.14
N VAL A 407 -3.34 -6.19 -16.65
CA VAL A 407 -3.41 -4.86 -16.03
C VAL A 407 -3.94 -3.82 -17.03
N GLY A 408 -4.98 -3.08 -16.63
CA GLY A 408 -5.61 -2.06 -17.47
C GLY A 408 -5.05 -0.65 -17.26
N ALA A 409 -4.81 0.05 -18.36
CA ALA A 409 -4.51 1.48 -18.43
C ALA A 409 -5.54 2.18 -19.36
N PRO A 410 -6.80 2.33 -18.93
CA PRO A 410 -7.90 2.71 -19.81
C PRO A 410 -7.82 4.15 -20.35
N LEU A 411 -7.01 5.04 -19.75
CA LEU A 411 -6.82 6.40 -20.27
C LEU A 411 -5.53 6.55 -21.09
N GLU A 412 -4.80 5.46 -21.34
CA GLU A 412 -3.60 5.50 -22.18
C GLU A 412 -4.00 5.55 -23.67
N ASN A 413 -4.06 6.75 -24.24
CA ASN A 413 -4.67 6.99 -25.57
C ASN A 413 -6.16 6.58 -25.55
N GLU A 414 -6.57 5.62 -26.38
CA GLU A 414 -7.92 5.03 -26.38
C GLU A 414 -8.11 3.93 -25.30
N GLY A 415 -7.03 3.55 -24.60
CA GLY A 415 -6.97 2.50 -23.60
C GLY A 415 -6.07 1.34 -24.03
N VAL A 416 -5.39 0.75 -23.04
CA VAL A 416 -4.38 -0.30 -23.22
C VAL A 416 -4.55 -1.36 -22.14
N VAL A 417 -4.31 -2.62 -22.51
CA VAL A 417 -4.15 -3.73 -21.55
C VAL A 417 -2.73 -4.28 -21.67
N TYR A 418 -2.09 -4.51 -20.53
CA TYR A 418 -0.77 -5.11 -20.40
C TYR A 418 -0.94 -6.53 -19.86
N ILE A 419 -0.28 -7.51 -20.49
CA ILE A 419 -0.17 -8.88 -19.96
C ILE A 419 1.24 -9.06 -19.43
N TYR A 420 1.34 -9.41 -18.15
CA TYR A 420 2.57 -9.77 -17.46
C TYR A 420 2.57 -11.26 -17.19
N LEU A 421 3.72 -11.90 -17.42
CA LEU A 421 3.89 -13.32 -17.12
C LEU A 421 4.17 -13.53 -15.63
N GLY A 422 3.69 -14.66 -15.09
CA GLY A 422 3.88 -15.04 -13.70
C GLY A 422 5.36 -15.21 -13.30
N ASP A 423 5.64 -15.02 -12.01
CA ASP A 423 6.92 -15.42 -11.40
C ASP A 423 6.72 -15.91 -9.96
N ARG A 424 7.35 -17.03 -9.60
CA ARG A 424 7.26 -17.61 -8.26
C ARG A 424 7.83 -16.73 -7.15
N THR A 425 8.77 -15.84 -7.48
CA THR A 425 9.46 -15.03 -6.45
C THR A 425 8.85 -13.64 -6.26
N HIS A 426 8.37 -13.01 -7.32
CA HIS A 426 7.83 -11.64 -7.31
C HIS A 426 6.35 -11.55 -7.68
N GLY A 427 5.69 -12.67 -8.01
CA GLY A 427 4.32 -12.75 -8.52
C GLY A 427 4.24 -12.41 -10.02
N ILE A 428 4.94 -11.36 -10.44
CA ILE A 428 5.08 -10.91 -11.82
C ILE A 428 6.57 -10.92 -12.20
N ASN A 429 6.91 -11.47 -13.35
CA ASN A 429 8.28 -11.48 -13.86
C ASN A 429 8.75 -10.06 -14.26
N PRO A 430 9.78 -9.48 -13.61
CA PRO A 430 10.25 -8.12 -13.91
C PRO A 430 11.31 -8.06 -15.04
N GLU A 431 11.85 -9.20 -15.47
CA GLU A 431 12.88 -9.27 -16.52
C GLU A 431 12.27 -9.34 -17.93
N LEU A 432 11.04 -9.85 -18.05
CA LEU A 432 10.31 -9.97 -19.31
C LEU A 432 9.47 -8.73 -19.60
N THR A 433 9.53 -8.23 -20.84
CA THR A 433 8.70 -7.11 -21.29
C THR A 433 7.24 -7.55 -21.44
N PRO A 434 6.26 -6.83 -20.86
CA PRO A 434 4.84 -7.22 -20.94
C PRO A 434 4.29 -7.10 -22.37
N GLN A 435 3.33 -7.97 -22.72
CA GLN A 435 2.60 -7.83 -23.96
C GLN A 435 1.63 -6.65 -23.85
N ARG A 436 1.88 -5.58 -24.60
CA ARG A 436 1.06 -4.36 -24.62
C ARG A 436 0.03 -4.38 -25.75
N ILE A 437 -1.26 -4.41 -25.40
CA ILE A 437 -2.40 -4.51 -26.33
C ILE A 437 -3.19 -3.19 -26.34
N PRO A 438 -2.98 -2.29 -27.33
CA PRO A 438 -3.74 -1.05 -27.44
C PRO A 438 -5.08 -1.25 -28.15
N ALA A 439 -6.13 -0.53 -27.74
CA ALA A 439 -7.48 -0.65 -28.32
C ALA A 439 -7.51 -0.61 -29.85
N ARG A 440 -6.73 0.31 -30.43
CA ARG A 440 -6.65 0.57 -31.88
C ARG A 440 -6.14 -0.61 -32.72
N SER A 441 -5.39 -1.57 -32.15
CA SER A 441 -4.94 -2.77 -32.87
C SER A 441 -5.97 -3.90 -32.83
N VAL A 442 -7.00 -3.78 -31.99
CA VAL A 442 -8.09 -4.75 -31.87
C VAL A 442 -9.29 -4.28 -32.69
N LEU A 443 -9.83 -3.09 -32.38
CA LEU A 443 -10.99 -2.53 -33.07
C LEU A 443 -10.97 -0.99 -33.00
N PRO A 444 -11.02 -0.27 -34.15
CA PRO A 444 -11.13 1.18 -34.16
C PRO A 444 -12.42 1.67 -33.49
N GLY A 445 -12.33 2.76 -32.72
CA GLY A 445 -13.50 3.43 -32.12
C GLY A 445 -13.86 3.01 -30.69
N LEU A 446 -13.17 2.01 -30.14
CA LEU A 446 -13.21 1.74 -28.70
C LEU A 446 -12.57 2.88 -27.91
N GLN A 447 -13.06 3.15 -26.70
CA GLN A 447 -12.47 4.07 -25.73
C GLN A 447 -12.45 3.41 -24.34
N GLN A 448 -11.60 3.84 -23.42
CA GLN A 448 -11.48 3.26 -22.08
C GLN A 448 -11.24 1.74 -22.10
N PHE A 449 -10.52 1.25 -23.12
CA PHE A 449 -10.20 -0.17 -23.27
C PHE A 449 -9.33 -0.65 -22.11
N GLY A 450 -9.77 -1.70 -21.40
CA GLY A 450 -9.15 -2.14 -20.14
C GLY A 450 -9.78 -1.52 -18.90
N VAL A 451 -10.97 -0.90 -18.96
CA VAL A 451 -11.68 -0.40 -17.76
C VAL A 451 -12.15 -1.53 -16.84
N SER A 452 -12.39 -2.73 -17.39
CA SER A 452 -12.65 -3.97 -16.64
C SER A 452 -12.02 -5.16 -17.36
N LEU A 453 -11.61 -6.17 -16.59
CA LEU A 453 -10.86 -7.33 -17.06
C LEU A 453 -11.37 -8.62 -16.38
N SER A 454 -11.32 -9.73 -17.09
CA SER A 454 -11.50 -11.09 -16.56
C SER A 454 -10.79 -12.09 -17.48
N GLY A 455 -10.19 -13.15 -16.94
CA GLY A 455 -9.46 -14.12 -17.76
C GLY A 455 -9.19 -15.45 -17.06
N GLN A 456 -10.23 -16.09 -16.52
CA GLN A 456 -10.16 -17.44 -15.95
C GLN A 456 -11.00 -18.46 -16.74
N MET A 457 -11.56 -18.06 -17.88
CA MET A 457 -12.46 -18.84 -18.72
C MET A 457 -11.78 -19.27 -20.02
N ASP A 458 -12.16 -20.45 -20.53
CA ASP A 458 -12.03 -20.84 -21.92
C ASP A 458 -13.44 -20.69 -22.53
N MET A 459 -13.58 -19.94 -23.63
CA MET A 459 -14.88 -19.71 -24.28
C MET A 459 -15.03 -20.46 -25.61
N ASN A 460 -14.10 -21.35 -25.97
CA ASN A 460 -14.19 -22.18 -27.18
C ASN A 460 -13.65 -23.61 -27.06
N ASP A 461 -13.51 -24.12 -25.84
CA ASP A 461 -13.16 -25.51 -25.51
C ASP A 461 -11.81 -25.97 -26.15
N ASP A 462 -10.86 -25.05 -26.33
CA ASP A 462 -9.50 -25.35 -26.82
C ASP A 462 -8.46 -25.50 -25.70
N ASN A 463 -8.91 -25.48 -24.44
CA ASN A 463 -8.11 -25.61 -23.22
C ASN A 463 -7.09 -24.47 -23.05
N LEU A 464 -7.28 -23.34 -23.74
CA LEU A 464 -6.50 -22.12 -23.56
C LEU A 464 -7.32 -21.05 -22.82
N THR A 465 -6.61 -20.14 -22.14
CA THR A 465 -7.24 -19.11 -21.30
C THR A 465 -7.60 -17.88 -22.13
N ASP A 466 -8.89 -17.60 -22.26
CA ASP A 466 -9.41 -16.40 -22.93
C ASP A 466 -9.50 -15.20 -21.99
N ILE A 467 -9.35 -13.99 -22.54
CA ILE A 467 -9.38 -12.73 -21.81
C ILE A 467 -10.55 -11.85 -22.29
N VAL A 468 -11.44 -11.49 -21.37
CA VAL A 468 -12.55 -10.56 -21.61
C VAL A 468 -12.15 -9.16 -21.15
N ILE A 469 -12.24 -8.20 -22.06
CA ILE A 469 -11.84 -6.81 -21.85
C ILE A 469 -13.03 -5.88 -22.08
N GLY A 470 -13.39 -5.11 -21.05
CA GLY A 470 -14.39 -4.05 -21.14
C GLY A 470 -13.83 -2.79 -21.77
N ALA A 471 -14.66 -2.12 -22.59
CA ALA A 471 -14.39 -0.82 -23.15
C ALA A 471 -15.70 -0.01 -23.31
N GLN A 472 -15.59 1.31 -23.35
CA GLN A 472 -16.66 2.15 -23.88
C GLN A 472 -16.77 1.90 -25.39
N GLY A 473 -17.92 1.38 -25.81
CA GLY A 473 -18.22 1.01 -27.20
C GLY A 473 -18.40 -0.49 -27.44
N GLY A 474 -17.93 -1.36 -26.52
CA GLY A 474 -18.12 -2.80 -26.65
C GLY A 474 -17.36 -3.63 -25.61
N ILE A 475 -17.56 -4.95 -25.67
CA ILE A 475 -16.76 -5.94 -24.93
C ILE A 475 -15.94 -6.71 -25.95
N VAL A 476 -14.65 -6.90 -25.67
CA VAL A 476 -13.72 -7.65 -26.49
C VAL A 476 -13.41 -8.98 -25.82
N LEU A 477 -13.50 -10.07 -26.57
CA LEU A 477 -12.95 -11.38 -26.20
C LEU A 477 -11.65 -11.56 -26.99
N LEU A 478 -10.52 -11.61 -26.30
CA LEU A 478 -9.23 -12.00 -26.86
C LEU A 478 -9.01 -13.48 -26.59
N LYS A 479 -8.65 -14.21 -27.65
CA LYS A 479 -8.37 -15.63 -27.56
C LYS A 479 -6.89 -15.90 -27.42
N ALA A 480 -6.52 -16.81 -26.54
CA ALA A 480 -5.17 -17.31 -26.45
C ALA A 480 -4.79 -18.12 -27.71
N ARG A 481 -3.50 -18.41 -27.86
CA ARG A 481 -2.93 -19.10 -29.03
C ARG A 481 -1.93 -20.16 -28.57
N PRO A 482 -1.83 -21.32 -29.25
CA PRO A 482 -0.88 -22.36 -28.85
C PRO A 482 0.55 -21.84 -28.85
N VAL A 483 1.27 -22.08 -27.76
CA VAL A 483 2.66 -21.65 -27.53
C VAL A 483 3.58 -22.85 -27.77
N MET A 484 4.52 -22.67 -28.69
CA MET A 484 5.42 -23.71 -29.18
C MET A 484 6.84 -23.39 -28.74
N SER A 485 7.44 -24.28 -27.93
CA SER A 485 8.85 -24.22 -27.59
C SER A 485 9.68 -24.84 -28.71
N VAL A 486 10.68 -24.09 -29.18
CA VAL A 486 11.56 -24.51 -30.28
C VAL A 486 12.99 -24.60 -29.76
N SER A 487 13.56 -25.80 -29.84
CA SER A 487 15.01 -25.99 -29.69
C SER A 487 15.63 -26.29 -31.04
N ALA A 488 16.80 -25.73 -31.31
CA ALA A 488 17.48 -25.88 -32.58
C ALA A 488 18.92 -26.36 -32.38
N GLN A 489 19.40 -27.20 -33.29
CA GLN A 489 20.71 -27.81 -33.26
C GLN A 489 21.38 -27.69 -34.63
N LEU A 490 22.62 -27.20 -34.65
CA LEU A 490 23.49 -27.25 -35.82
C LEU A 490 24.40 -28.48 -35.79
N SER A 491 24.50 -29.17 -36.91
CA SER A 491 25.44 -30.27 -37.14
C SER A 491 26.04 -30.16 -38.54
N PHE A 492 27.18 -30.80 -38.78
CA PHE A 492 27.88 -30.72 -40.06
C PHE A 492 28.60 -32.02 -40.39
N SER A 493 28.85 -32.25 -41.68
CA SER A 493 29.58 -33.42 -42.18
C SER A 493 30.36 -33.09 -43.46
N PRO A 494 31.65 -33.47 -43.58
CA PRO A 494 32.46 -34.25 -42.63
C PRO A 494 32.82 -33.48 -41.34
N LYS A 495 33.38 -34.19 -40.34
CA LYS A 495 33.77 -33.63 -39.02
C LYS A 495 34.89 -32.58 -39.06
N GLU A 496 35.63 -32.51 -40.15
CA GLU A 496 36.74 -31.58 -40.38
C GLU A 496 36.87 -31.27 -41.87
N ILE A 497 37.35 -30.07 -42.20
CA ILE A 497 37.65 -29.66 -43.58
C ILE A 497 39.04 -30.19 -43.94
N SER A 498 39.11 -31.13 -44.88
CA SER A 498 40.40 -31.72 -45.28
C SER A 498 41.30 -30.69 -45.96
N LEU A 499 42.57 -30.65 -45.55
CA LEU A 499 43.57 -29.73 -46.14
C LEU A 499 43.90 -30.06 -47.60
N ASN A 500 43.60 -31.28 -48.06
CA ASN A 500 43.89 -31.77 -49.42
C ASN A 500 43.14 -31.01 -50.54
N TYR A 501 42.16 -30.17 -50.20
CA TYR A 501 41.41 -29.38 -51.18
C TYR A 501 41.98 -27.97 -51.42
N PHE A 502 42.96 -27.53 -50.63
CA PHE A 502 43.53 -26.18 -50.73
C PHE A 502 44.82 -26.18 -51.58
N GLU A 503 44.70 -25.65 -52.79
CA GLU A 503 45.79 -25.51 -53.76
C GLU A 503 45.75 -24.09 -54.35
N CYS A 504 46.78 -23.29 -54.12
CA CYS A 504 46.94 -21.98 -54.77
C CYS A 504 47.82 -22.13 -56.02
N PRO A 505 47.44 -21.57 -57.20
CA PRO A 505 46.37 -20.60 -57.43
C PRO A 505 45.07 -21.23 -57.98
N GLY A 506 44.27 -21.89 -57.14
CA GLY A 506 42.92 -22.34 -57.49
C GLY A 506 41.86 -21.26 -57.20
N SER A 507 41.20 -20.76 -58.24
CA SER A 507 40.12 -19.76 -58.15
C SER A 507 38.71 -20.34 -57.99
N ASN A 508 38.54 -21.65 -58.17
CA ASN A 508 37.22 -22.29 -58.22
C ASN A 508 36.75 -22.66 -56.81
N GLY A 509 35.45 -22.50 -56.55
CA GLY A 509 34.81 -23.00 -55.33
C GLY A 509 34.71 -24.53 -55.30
N PHE A 510 34.77 -25.12 -54.11
CA PHE A 510 34.46 -26.54 -53.85
C PHE A 510 33.53 -26.65 -52.64
N ASN A 511 32.67 -27.69 -52.58
CA ASN A 511 31.85 -27.95 -51.40
C ASN A 511 32.77 -28.46 -50.28
N ALA A 512 32.92 -27.68 -49.21
CA ALA A 512 33.79 -28.02 -48.08
C ALA A 512 33.10 -28.98 -47.10
N PHE A 513 31.82 -28.75 -46.82
CA PHE A 513 30.99 -29.59 -45.96
C PHE A 513 29.50 -29.24 -46.13
N ASN A 514 28.63 -30.17 -45.75
CA ASN A 514 27.20 -29.90 -45.61
C ASN A 514 26.88 -29.57 -44.16
N LEU A 515 26.13 -28.49 -43.94
CA LEU A 515 25.53 -28.06 -42.68
C LEU A 515 24.09 -28.57 -42.62
N THR A 516 23.70 -29.13 -41.48
CA THR A 516 22.34 -29.56 -41.19
C THR A 516 21.83 -28.80 -39.97
N SER A 517 20.77 -28.02 -40.16
CA SER A 517 20.02 -27.36 -39.08
C SER A 517 18.79 -28.19 -38.76
N CYS A 518 18.65 -28.63 -37.51
CA CYS A 518 17.52 -29.42 -37.04
C CYS A 518 16.77 -28.67 -35.94
N PHE A 519 15.44 -28.74 -35.97
CA PHE A 519 14.52 -28.14 -35.03
C PHE A 519 13.70 -29.23 -34.35
N THR A 520 13.59 -29.16 -33.03
CA THR A 520 12.62 -29.92 -32.25
C THR A 520 11.59 -28.96 -31.70
N VAL A 521 10.32 -29.19 -32.04
CA VAL A 521 9.19 -28.31 -31.70
C VAL A 521 8.20 -29.08 -30.82
N THR A 522 7.98 -28.57 -29.61
CA THR A 522 7.04 -29.11 -28.63
C THR A 522 6.10 -28.02 -28.16
N GLU A 523 4.81 -28.32 -28.14
CA GLU A 523 3.80 -27.43 -27.56
C GLU A 523 3.92 -27.39 -26.03
N ARG A 524 3.75 -26.21 -25.44
CA ARG A 524 3.69 -26.02 -23.98
C ARG A 524 2.26 -26.03 -23.44
N THR A 525 1.36 -25.32 -24.11
CA THR A 525 0.01 -25.00 -23.63
C THR A 525 -1.04 -26.10 -23.82
N SER A 526 -0.67 -27.29 -24.31
CA SER A 526 -1.53 -28.48 -24.36
C SER A 526 -2.95 -28.25 -24.94
N SER A 527 -3.06 -27.46 -26.01
CA SER A 527 -4.36 -27.06 -26.58
C SER A 527 -5.15 -28.22 -27.18
N THR A 528 -6.47 -28.18 -27.06
CA THR A 528 -7.41 -29.13 -27.65
C THR A 528 -8.06 -28.60 -28.93
N GLY A 529 -8.64 -29.50 -29.73
CA GLY A 529 -9.35 -29.12 -30.98
C GLY A 529 -8.48 -29.11 -32.24
N SER A 530 -8.99 -28.48 -33.30
CA SER A 530 -8.45 -28.56 -34.67
C SER A 530 -7.56 -27.38 -35.08
N LEU A 531 -6.85 -26.77 -34.14
CA LEU A 531 -5.91 -25.67 -34.41
C LEU A 531 -4.67 -26.19 -35.15
N GLU A 532 -4.24 -25.50 -36.21
CA GLU A 532 -2.98 -25.83 -36.90
C GLU A 532 -1.77 -25.42 -36.04
N LYS A 533 -1.16 -26.40 -35.38
CA LYS A 533 0.02 -26.25 -34.51
C LYS A 533 1.33 -26.10 -35.30
N LYS A 534 1.31 -25.25 -36.33
CA LYS A 534 2.43 -25.01 -37.26
C LYS A 534 3.02 -23.63 -37.06
N LEU A 535 4.35 -23.53 -36.99
CA LEU A 535 5.07 -22.28 -36.76
C LEU A 535 5.86 -21.87 -38.00
N ASN A 536 5.60 -20.67 -38.54
CA ASN A 536 6.37 -20.13 -39.66
C ASN A 536 7.52 -19.24 -39.14
N VAL A 537 8.75 -19.62 -39.49
CA VAL A 537 9.98 -19.06 -38.91
C VAL A 537 10.91 -18.58 -40.02
N SER A 538 11.46 -17.38 -39.89
CA SER A 538 12.56 -16.89 -40.71
C SER A 538 13.87 -17.37 -40.10
N LEU A 539 14.50 -18.34 -40.75
CA LEU A 539 15.85 -18.81 -40.47
C LEU A 539 16.86 -17.91 -41.17
N ASN A 540 17.88 -17.41 -40.46
CA ASN A 540 19.04 -16.75 -41.05
C ASN A 540 20.34 -17.42 -40.59
N LEU A 541 21.22 -17.71 -41.54
CA LEU A 541 22.48 -18.42 -41.38
C LEU A 541 23.62 -17.53 -41.87
N ASN A 542 24.65 -17.35 -41.04
CA ASN A 542 25.82 -16.53 -41.36
C ASN A 542 27.12 -17.34 -41.20
N VAL A 543 27.97 -17.31 -42.23
CA VAL A 543 29.23 -18.06 -42.30
C VAL A 543 30.43 -17.15 -42.06
N ASP A 544 31.32 -17.55 -41.15
CA ASP A 544 32.58 -16.89 -40.78
C ASP A 544 32.41 -15.47 -40.20
N VAL A 545 31.35 -15.28 -39.40
CA VAL A 545 30.81 -14.00 -38.84
C VAL A 545 31.84 -13.10 -38.13
N VAL A 546 33.05 -13.58 -37.86
CA VAL A 546 34.12 -12.84 -37.18
C VAL A 546 35.04 -12.09 -38.17
N ARG A 547 34.97 -12.38 -39.48
CA ARG A 547 35.87 -11.79 -40.50
C ARG A 547 35.17 -10.79 -41.40
N GLY A 548 35.92 -9.78 -41.85
CA GLY A 548 35.45 -8.82 -42.86
C GLY A 548 35.35 -9.40 -44.28
N MET A 549 35.99 -10.54 -44.55
CA MET A 549 35.77 -11.37 -45.73
C MET A 549 35.55 -12.81 -45.25
N SER A 550 34.40 -13.40 -45.59
CA SER A 550 34.10 -14.77 -45.21
C SER A 550 34.88 -15.76 -46.06
N ARG A 551 35.40 -16.83 -45.44
CA ARG A 551 36.07 -17.92 -46.16
C ARG A 551 35.09 -18.93 -46.77
N GLY A 552 33.80 -18.87 -46.42
CA GLY A 552 32.77 -19.81 -46.88
C GLY A 552 31.47 -19.13 -47.31
N PHE A 553 30.78 -19.72 -48.27
CA PHE A 553 29.64 -19.13 -48.98
C PHE A 553 28.60 -20.20 -49.38
N PHE A 554 27.35 -19.79 -49.59
CA PHE A 554 26.24 -20.68 -49.92
C PHE A 554 26.11 -20.97 -51.43
N ASP A 555 26.54 -20.04 -52.30
CA ASP A 555 26.57 -20.21 -53.76
C ASP A 555 28.03 -20.29 -54.26
N PRO A 556 28.43 -21.38 -54.97
CA PRO A 556 29.79 -21.56 -55.45
C PRO A 556 30.28 -20.49 -56.45
N MET A 557 29.39 -19.68 -57.01
CA MET A 557 29.68 -18.61 -57.97
C MET A 557 29.65 -17.21 -57.36
N ASP A 558 29.15 -17.05 -56.13
CA ASP A 558 29.04 -15.75 -55.44
C ASP A 558 29.70 -15.80 -54.05
N SER A 559 30.94 -15.31 -53.98
CA SER A 559 31.68 -15.19 -52.72
C SER A 559 31.11 -14.14 -51.75
N SER A 560 30.11 -13.35 -52.14
CA SER A 560 29.38 -12.47 -51.24
C SER A 560 28.23 -13.16 -50.50
N SER A 561 27.83 -14.38 -50.93
CA SER A 561 26.79 -15.20 -50.31
C SER A 561 27.19 -15.85 -48.98
N SER A 562 27.76 -15.06 -48.07
CA SER A 562 28.13 -15.48 -46.69
C SER A 562 26.95 -15.47 -45.71
N SER A 563 25.77 -15.02 -46.15
CA SER A 563 24.51 -15.03 -45.39
C SER A 563 23.37 -15.60 -46.23
N LEU A 564 22.54 -16.45 -45.62
CA LEU A 564 21.33 -17.01 -46.22
C LEU A 564 20.14 -16.80 -45.29
N GLN A 565 19.08 -16.16 -45.79
CA GLN A 565 17.80 -16.06 -45.11
C GLN A 565 16.75 -16.91 -45.83
N GLN A 566 16.02 -17.75 -45.10
CA GLN A 566 14.99 -18.65 -45.63
C GLN A 566 13.82 -18.77 -44.65
N SER A 567 12.58 -18.68 -45.14
CA SER A 567 11.40 -19.05 -44.35
C SER A 567 11.22 -20.57 -44.32
N VAL A 568 11.04 -21.12 -43.13
CA VAL A 568 10.77 -22.54 -42.88
C VAL A 568 9.47 -22.69 -42.08
N LEU A 569 8.64 -23.65 -42.50
CA LEU A 569 7.45 -24.05 -41.76
C LEU A 569 7.84 -25.23 -40.86
N LEU A 570 7.68 -25.05 -39.55
CA LEU A 570 7.97 -26.08 -38.56
C LEU A 570 6.67 -26.73 -38.10
N ASP A 571 6.58 -28.04 -38.31
CA ASP A 571 5.54 -28.91 -37.76
C ASP A 571 5.96 -29.42 -36.37
N SER A 572 5.00 -29.90 -35.57
CA SER A 572 5.28 -30.52 -34.28
C SER A 572 6.15 -31.77 -34.42
N GLY A 573 7.12 -31.94 -33.51
CA GLY A 573 8.12 -33.02 -33.60
C GLY A 573 9.46 -32.51 -34.11
N PHE A 574 10.04 -33.18 -35.12
CA PHE A 574 11.42 -32.99 -35.55
C PHE A 574 11.53 -32.69 -37.05
N SER A 575 12.22 -31.62 -37.41
CA SER A 575 12.41 -31.17 -38.81
C SER A 575 13.87 -30.74 -39.04
N CYS A 576 14.49 -31.16 -40.17
CA CYS A 576 15.85 -30.76 -40.51
C CYS A 576 15.97 -30.21 -41.94
N PHE A 577 16.87 -29.24 -42.11
CA PHE A 577 17.18 -28.56 -43.36
C PHE A 577 18.69 -28.64 -43.63
N ASN A 578 19.07 -28.95 -44.88
CA ASN A 578 20.45 -29.17 -45.29
C ASN A 578 20.94 -28.04 -46.22
N PHE A 579 22.16 -27.59 -46.00
CA PHE A 579 22.82 -26.50 -46.72
C PHE A 579 24.24 -26.93 -47.09
N SER A 580 24.68 -26.70 -48.32
CA SER A 580 26.07 -26.93 -48.72
C SER A 580 26.89 -25.65 -48.54
N ILE A 581 28.05 -25.76 -47.91
CA ILE A 581 28.96 -24.63 -47.68
C ILE A 581 30.17 -24.80 -48.59
N PHE A 582 30.37 -23.82 -49.48
CA PHE A 582 31.45 -23.80 -50.44
C PHE A 582 32.60 -22.92 -49.95
N MET A 583 33.83 -23.25 -50.37
CA MET A 583 35.05 -22.48 -50.09
C MET A 583 35.89 -22.37 -51.35
N LEU A 584 36.72 -21.32 -51.44
CA LEU A 584 37.73 -21.20 -52.50
C LEU A 584 38.89 -22.17 -52.27
N ARG A 585 39.51 -22.68 -53.35
CA ARG A 585 40.72 -23.52 -53.24
C ARG A 585 41.96 -22.77 -52.73
N CYS A 586 41.99 -21.45 -52.78
CA CYS A 586 43.07 -20.65 -52.22
C CYS A 586 42.55 -19.81 -51.05
N VAL A 587 42.90 -20.21 -49.82
CA VAL A 587 42.50 -19.56 -48.55
C VAL A 587 43.74 -19.47 -47.66
N GLU A 588 44.06 -18.27 -47.18
CA GLU A 588 45.29 -18.02 -46.38
C GLU A 588 45.24 -18.62 -44.97
N ASP A 589 44.05 -18.72 -44.37
CA ASP A 589 43.85 -19.21 -43.00
C ASP A 589 43.03 -20.49 -42.99
N THR A 590 43.76 -21.62 -43.06
CA THR A 590 43.28 -22.98 -42.85
C THR A 590 43.58 -23.49 -41.43
N VAL A 591 43.79 -22.59 -40.47
CA VAL A 591 44.14 -22.93 -39.08
C VAL A 591 42.97 -22.62 -38.15
N SER A 592 42.42 -21.41 -38.24
CA SER A 592 41.28 -20.99 -37.44
C SER A 592 39.99 -21.70 -37.90
N PRO A 593 39.15 -22.26 -37.02
CA PRO A 593 37.89 -22.89 -37.43
C PRO A 593 36.95 -21.91 -38.14
N LEU A 594 36.07 -22.43 -38.99
CA LEU A 594 35.01 -21.67 -39.65
C LEU A 594 33.82 -21.56 -38.70
N LYS A 595 33.42 -20.34 -38.30
CA LYS A 595 32.34 -20.13 -37.34
C LYS A 595 31.03 -19.86 -38.05
N ILE A 596 30.03 -20.72 -37.85
CA ILE A 596 28.67 -20.53 -38.37
C ILE A 596 27.77 -20.09 -37.23
N ARG A 597 26.99 -19.03 -37.46
CA ARG A 597 25.87 -18.63 -36.60
C ARG A 597 24.57 -18.91 -37.33
N MET A 598 23.59 -19.40 -36.58
CA MET A 598 22.20 -19.48 -36.95
C MET A 598 21.40 -18.61 -35.98
N ASN A 599 20.49 -17.80 -36.50
CA ASN A 599 19.41 -17.25 -35.70
C ASN A 599 18.07 -17.48 -36.40
N PHE A 600 16.99 -17.51 -35.63
CA PHE A 600 15.65 -17.69 -36.17
C PHE A 600 14.62 -16.86 -35.41
N SER A 601 13.62 -16.36 -36.12
CA SER A 601 12.54 -15.55 -35.54
C SER A 601 11.19 -15.86 -36.18
N GLN A 602 10.11 -15.74 -35.42
CA GLN A 602 8.76 -15.88 -35.98
C GLN A 602 8.50 -14.75 -36.98
N THR A 603 8.01 -15.09 -38.18
CA THR A 603 7.62 -14.09 -39.19
C THR A 603 6.17 -13.65 -38.96
N GLU A 604 5.83 -12.39 -39.23
CA GLU A 604 4.45 -11.92 -39.10
C GLU A 604 3.46 -12.75 -39.94
N MET A 605 2.24 -12.89 -39.42
CA MET A 605 1.27 -13.86 -39.90
C MET A 605 0.82 -13.61 -41.33
N LEU A 606 1.08 -14.57 -42.22
CA LEU A 606 0.26 -14.75 -43.41
C LEU A 606 -1.15 -15.21 -42.99
N SER A 607 -2.15 -14.66 -43.67
CA SER A 607 -3.57 -14.84 -43.40
C SER A 607 -4.01 -16.30 -43.24
N GLY A 608 -4.78 -16.59 -42.19
CA GLY A 608 -5.69 -17.75 -42.12
C GLY A 608 -5.31 -18.81 -41.10
N ASN A 609 -4.18 -19.49 -41.28
CA ASN A 609 -4.04 -20.86 -40.77
C ASN A 609 -2.98 -21.10 -39.68
N SER A 610 -1.77 -20.50 -39.74
CA SER A 610 -0.77 -20.69 -38.67
C SER A 610 -1.10 -19.82 -37.46
N VAL A 611 -1.73 -20.41 -36.43
CA VAL A 611 -2.17 -19.68 -35.22
C VAL A 611 -1.13 -19.69 -34.09
N ALA A 612 -0.15 -20.61 -34.14
CA ALA A 612 0.83 -20.80 -33.08
C ALA A 612 1.82 -19.62 -32.88
N VAL A 613 2.32 -19.48 -31.65
CA VAL A 613 3.30 -18.46 -31.23
C VAL A 613 4.57 -19.13 -30.73
N LEU A 614 5.73 -18.55 -31.04
CA LEU A 614 7.02 -18.98 -30.49
C LEU A 614 7.12 -18.61 -29.00
N ASP A 615 7.41 -19.60 -28.15
CA ASP A 615 7.72 -19.39 -26.72
C ASP A 615 8.91 -18.43 -26.56
N VAL A 616 8.74 -17.39 -25.73
CA VAL A 616 9.75 -16.36 -25.45
C VAL A 616 11.04 -16.94 -24.85
N HIS A 617 10.94 -18.09 -24.17
CA HIS A 617 12.08 -18.81 -23.60
C HIS A 617 12.80 -19.73 -24.62
N SER A 618 12.30 -19.83 -25.86
CA SER A 618 12.96 -20.60 -26.92
C SER A 618 14.30 -19.98 -27.26
N ARG A 619 15.36 -20.80 -27.26
CA ARG A 619 16.69 -20.35 -27.68
C ARG A 619 16.74 -20.16 -29.20
N THR A 620 16.64 -18.90 -29.63
CA THR A 620 16.58 -18.48 -31.03
C THR A 620 17.94 -18.38 -31.74
N GLU A 621 19.06 -18.45 -31.02
CA GLU A 621 20.42 -18.43 -31.59
C GLU A 621 21.21 -19.71 -31.27
N GLU A 622 21.89 -20.25 -32.30
CA GLU A 622 22.79 -21.39 -32.21
C GLU A 622 24.06 -21.17 -33.03
N TYR A 623 25.18 -21.79 -32.66
CA TYR A 623 26.45 -21.62 -33.37
C TYR A 623 27.29 -22.89 -33.38
N VAL A 624 28.05 -23.08 -34.45
CA VAL A 624 28.97 -24.22 -34.60
C VAL A 624 30.32 -23.76 -35.15
N GLU A 625 31.38 -24.44 -34.74
CA GLU A 625 32.75 -24.20 -35.19
C GLU A 625 33.23 -25.43 -35.96
N VAL A 626 33.54 -25.24 -37.25
CA VAL A 626 33.98 -26.31 -38.15
C VAL A 626 35.51 -26.27 -38.25
N PRO A 627 36.24 -27.29 -37.77
CA PRO A 627 37.71 -27.30 -37.78
C PRO A 627 38.28 -27.69 -39.15
N PHE A 628 39.54 -27.34 -39.38
CA PHE A 628 40.35 -27.87 -40.47
C PHE A 628 41.18 -29.07 -39.97
N GLN A 629 41.48 -30.00 -40.86
CA GLN A 629 42.26 -31.21 -40.58
C GLN A 629 43.67 -30.88 -40.05
N TRP A 630 44.13 -31.58 -39.01
CA TRP A 630 45.42 -31.29 -38.36
C TRP A 630 46.63 -31.86 -39.11
N SER A 631 47.80 -31.24 -38.89
CA SER A 631 49.10 -31.67 -39.41
C SER A 631 50.04 -32.03 -38.25
N CYS A 632 50.23 -33.32 -37.97
CA CYS A 632 51.17 -33.85 -36.98
C CYS A 632 52.49 -34.28 -37.66
N ASN A 633 53.64 -34.04 -37.01
CA ASN A 633 54.93 -34.54 -37.50
C ASN A 633 55.09 -36.05 -37.22
N SER A 634 55.14 -36.84 -38.30
CA SER A 634 55.73 -38.19 -38.38
C SER A 634 55.55 -39.13 -37.17
N ASN A 635 54.31 -39.53 -36.85
CA ASN A 635 53.91 -40.89 -36.40
C ASN A 635 52.43 -40.99 -35.94
N ASN A 636 51.46 -40.53 -36.75
CA ASN A 636 50.00 -40.80 -36.68
C ASN A 636 49.23 -40.67 -35.34
N SER A 637 49.83 -40.26 -34.22
CA SER A 637 49.17 -39.94 -32.96
C SER A 637 49.90 -38.79 -32.27
N CYS A 638 49.33 -37.58 -32.32
CA CYS A 638 49.83 -36.44 -31.54
C CYS A 638 49.54 -36.67 -30.04
N VAL A 639 50.56 -36.59 -29.18
CA VAL A 639 50.46 -36.86 -27.73
C VAL A 639 50.75 -35.60 -26.91
N ALA A 640 49.70 -34.99 -26.35
CA ALA A 640 49.86 -33.89 -25.39
C ALA A 640 50.12 -34.43 -23.96
N ASP A 641 51.02 -33.79 -23.22
CA ASP A 641 51.30 -34.05 -21.80
C ASP A 641 51.02 -32.74 -21.04
N LEU A 642 49.77 -32.55 -20.59
CA LEU A 642 49.34 -31.34 -19.88
C LEU A 642 49.57 -31.48 -18.37
N LYS A 643 50.31 -30.55 -17.77
CA LYS A 643 50.57 -30.52 -16.32
C LYS A 643 49.98 -29.26 -15.71
N LEU A 644 49.11 -29.46 -14.72
CA LEU A 644 48.34 -28.40 -14.07
C LEU A 644 48.74 -28.25 -12.60
N ASN A 645 48.78 -27.01 -12.11
CA ASN A 645 48.85 -26.71 -10.67
C ASN A 645 48.17 -25.37 -10.37
N PHE A 646 47.71 -25.16 -9.14
CA PHE A 646 47.19 -23.85 -8.72
C PHE A 646 47.35 -23.56 -7.23
N SER A 647 47.29 -22.27 -6.89
CA SER A 647 47.29 -21.76 -5.52
C SER A 647 46.32 -20.58 -5.35
N PHE A 648 45.78 -20.43 -4.15
CA PHE A 648 45.08 -19.20 -3.75
C PHE A 648 46.10 -18.08 -3.47
N THR A 649 45.71 -16.82 -3.68
CA THR A 649 46.58 -15.67 -3.38
C THR A 649 46.46 -15.21 -1.92
N ASN A 650 45.29 -15.45 -1.31
CA ASN A 650 44.99 -15.12 0.07
C ASN A 650 44.80 -16.43 0.87
N ASP A 651 45.18 -16.41 2.15
CA ASP A 651 45.04 -17.55 3.06
C ASP A 651 43.59 -17.77 3.56
N THR A 652 42.71 -16.78 3.40
CA THR A 652 41.28 -16.83 3.73
C THR A 652 40.42 -16.23 2.61
N LEU A 653 39.20 -16.75 2.45
CA LEU A 653 38.14 -16.14 1.63
C LEU A 653 37.21 -15.32 2.53
N VAL A 654 37.20 -14.00 2.36
CA VAL A 654 36.22 -13.12 3.02
C VAL A 654 35.00 -12.94 2.10
N VAL A 655 33.84 -13.38 2.58
CA VAL A 655 32.54 -13.28 1.91
C VAL A 655 31.95 -11.91 2.20
N GLU A 656 31.95 -11.06 1.18
CA GLU A 656 31.35 -9.72 1.17
C GLU A 656 30.65 -9.51 -0.18
N ASN A 657 29.69 -8.58 -0.23
CA ASN A 657 29.06 -8.17 -1.47
C ASN A 657 30.11 -7.64 -2.47
N GLN A 658 30.23 -8.32 -3.61
CA GLN A 658 31.20 -8.00 -4.68
C GLN A 658 32.69 -8.18 -4.31
N ALA A 659 33.01 -8.88 -3.21
CA ALA A 659 34.41 -9.23 -2.92
C ALA A 659 35.05 -9.99 -4.08
N HIS A 660 36.33 -9.68 -4.31
CA HIS A 660 37.17 -10.34 -5.30
C HIS A 660 38.29 -11.12 -4.63
N PHE A 661 38.47 -12.38 -5.02
CA PHE A 661 39.64 -13.18 -4.65
C PHE A 661 40.33 -13.72 -5.90
N THR A 662 41.63 -13.99 -5.80
CA THR A 662 42.45 -14.39 -6.95
C THR A 662 43.07 -15.77 -6.79
N VAL A 663 43.00 -16.54 -7.86
CA VAL A 663 43.57 -17.88 -8.00
C VAL A 663 44.63 -17.84 -9.08
N LEU A 664 45.80 -18.39 -8.77
CA LEU A 664 46.94 -18.47 -9.68
C LEU A 664 47.00 -19.89 -10.28
N VAL A 665 46.83 -20.01 -11.59
CA VAL A 665 46.78 -21.31 -12.29
C VAL A 665 47.98 -21.44 -13.23
N LEU A 666 48.75 -22.51 -13.08
CA LEU A 666 49.91 -22.84 -13.91
C LEU A 666 49.56 -24.04 -14.81
N LEU A 667 49.73 -23.89 -16.12
CA LEU A 667 49.58 -24.95 -17.11
C LEU A 667 50.87 -25.09 -17.94
N ALA A 668 51.41 -26.30 -18.05
CA ALA A 668 52.54 -26.62 -18.91
C ALA A 668 52.19 -27.73 -19.91
N ASN A 669 52.76 -27.67 -21.11
CA ASN A 669 52.69 -28.76 -22.10
C ASN A 669 54.10 -29.21 -22.54
N PRO A 670 54.79 -30.05 -21.75
CA PRO A 670 56.00 -30.75 -22.18
C PRO A 670 55.85 -31.75 -23.35
N GLY A 671 54.62 -32.11 -23.76
CA GLY A 671 54.35 -33.04 -24.87
C GLY A 671 54.33 -32.39 -26.25
N ASP A 672 53.68 -33.04 -27.23
CA ASP A 672 53.41 -32.48 -28.56
C ASP A 672 52.44 -31.29 -28.49
N ASP A 673 52.31 -30.54 -29.59
CA ASP A 673 51.31 -29.48 -29.77
C ASP A 673 49.90 -29.96 -29.36
N SER A 674 49.32 -29.32 -28.36
CA SER A 674 48.00 -29.64 -27.80
C SER A 674 46.93 -28.84 -28.53
N TYR A 675 45.96 -29.55 -29.12
CA TYR A 675 44.84 -28.95 -29.85
C TYR A 675 43.63 -28.76 -28.94
N ASN A 676 42.90 -27.66 -29.16
CA ASN A 676 41.70 -27.25 -28.40
C ASN A 676 41.86 -27.27 -26.87
N THR A 677 43.05 -26.94 -26.38
CA THR A 677 43.39 -26.94 -24.96
C THR A 677 42.41 -26.11 -24.14
N SER A 678 41.83 -26.71 -23.11
CA SER A 678 40.88 -26.06 -22.22
C SER A 678 41.19 -26.37 -20.76
N ILE A 679 41.00 -25.35 -19.91
CA ILE A 679 41.02 -25.46 -18.45
C ILE A 679 39.57 -25.36 -17.99
N VAL A 680 39.10 -26.32 -17.20
CA VAL A 680 37.78 -26.28 -16.57
C VAL A 680 37.95 -25.98 -15.10
N LEU A 681 37.30 -24.91 -14.65
CA LEU A 681 37.29 -24.44 -13.27
C LEU A 681 35.99 -24.93 -12.63
N HIS A 682 36.09 -25.74 -11.58
CA HIS A 682 34.96 -26.21 -10.77
C HIS A 682 35.02 -25.58 -9.39
N TYR A 683 33.93 -24.96 -8.96
CA TYR A 683 33.87 -24.17 -7.73
C TYR A 683 32.44 -24.18 -7.16
N PRO A 684 32.25 -23.99 -5.84
CA PRO A 684 30.93 -24.02 -5.22
C PRO A 684 30.04 -22.87 -5.69
N GLU A 685 28.73 -23.07 -5.57
CA GLU A 685 27.78 -22.00 -5.81
C GLU A 685 28.03 -20.79 -4.90
N GLY A 686 27.98 -19.60 -5.48
CA GLY A 686 28.14 -18.33 -4.76
C GLY A 686 29.40 -17.56 -5.12
N ILE A 687 30.28 -18.13 -5.93
CA ILE A 687 31.34 -17.40 -6.64
C ILE A 687 31.22 -17.59 -8.15
N SER A 688 31.76 -16.63 -8.90
CA SER A 688 31.77 -16.63 -10.38
C SER A 688 33.13 -16.17 -10.88
N LEU A 689 33.57 -16.68 -12.04
CA LEU A 689 34.78 -16.20 -12.68
C LEU A 689 34.52 -14.84 -13.35
N SER A 690 35.14 -13.77 -12.83
CA SER A 690 35.00 -12.41 -13.38
C SER A 690 36.04 -12.09 -14.46
N LYS A 691 37.23 -12.68 -14.37
CA LYS A 691 38.34 -12.45 -15.30
C LYS A 691 39.33 -13.61 -15.25
N PHE A 692 39.91 -13.99 -16.38
CA PHE A 692 40.92 -15.05 -16.46
C PHE A 692 41.94 -14.72 -17.53
N ASN A 693 42.92 -13.90 -17.14
CA ASN A 693 43.81 -13.21 -18.08
C ASN A 693 45.28 -13.51 -17.81
N LEU A 694 46.06 -13.23 -18.86
CA LEU A 694 47.50 -13.16 -18.85
C LEU A 694 47.90 -11.95 -19.71
N SER A 695 49.08 -11.38 -19.48
CA SER A 695 49.57 -10.21 -20.22
C SER A 695 49.98 -10.50 -21.69
N GLN A 696 50.11 -11.76 -22.11
CA GLN A 696 50.71 -12.13 -23.41
C GLN A 696 50.04 -13.31 -24.17
N THR A 697 48.98 -13.94 -23.67
CA THR A 697 48.29 -15.07 -24.35
C THR A 697 46.78 -14.83 -24.53
N ARG A 698 46.17 -15.52 -25.51
CA ARG A 698 44.73 -15.41 -25.79
C ARG A 698 43.97 -16.52 -25.06
N SER A 699 43.31 -16.18 -23.95
CA SER A 699 42.31 -17.00 -23.29
C SER A 699 40.89 -16.54 -23.68
N SER A 700 39.94 -17.49 -23.76
CA SER A 700 38.52 -17.19 -23.92
C SER A 700 37.71 -18.13 -23.02
N CYS A 701 37.06 -17.57 -22.00
CA CYS A 701 36.25 -18.31 -21.04
C CYS A 701 34.77 -18.04 -21.25
N GLY A 702 33.96 -19.08 -21.11
CA GLY A 702 32.51 -19.03 -21.25
C GLY A 702 31.93 -20.43 -21.18
N ASP A 703 30.73 -20.55 -20.64
CA ASP A 703 30.09 -21.86 -20.50
C ASP A 703 29.39 -22.30 -21.80
N ARG A 704 29.28 -23.62 -21.98
CA ARG A 704 28.50 -24.25 -23.06
C ARG A 704 27.19 -24.85 -22.54
N ASP A 705 27.15 -25.22 -21.26
CA ASP A 705 26.02 -25.88 -20.61
C ASP A 705 25.37 -24.91 -19.62
N SER A 706 24.34 -24.16 -20.05
CA SER A 706 23.75 -23.03 -19.32
C SER A 706 23.01 -23.38 -18.02
N SER A 707 23.15 -24.60 -17.50
CA SER A 707 22.56 -25.09 -16.26
C SER A 707 23.58 -25.35 -15.14
N ALA A 708 24.89 -25.18 -15.38
CA ALA A 708 25.95 -25.54 -14.44
C ALA A 708 26.61 -24.31 -13.77
N THR A 709 25.95 -23.73 -12.77
CA THR A 709 26.43 -22.60 -11.94
C THR A 709 27.79 -22.81 -11.25
N ASN A 710 28.25 -24.06 -11.15
CA ASN A 710 29.44 -24.51 -10.42
C ASN A 710 30.67 -24.74 -11.31
N ARG A 711 30.63 -24.30 -12.57
CA ARG A 711 31.65 -24.59 -13.59
C ARG A 711 31.96 -23.36 -14.44
N THR A 712 33.16 -23.30 -15.00
CA THR A 712 33.48 -22.45 -16.17
C THR A 712 34.58 -23.10 -17.00
N THR A 713 34.41 -23.11 -18.32
CA THR A 713 35.42 -23.62 -19.26
C THR A 713 36.18 -22.45 -19.90
N CYS A 714 37.51 -22.49 -19.82
CA CYS A 714 38.45 -21.53 -20.38
C CYS A 714 39.28 -22.18 -21.50
N ARG A 715 39.08 -21.75 -22.75
CA ARG A 715 39.87 -22.19 -23.90
C ARG A 715 41.17 -21.38 -24.00
N ILE A 716 42.29 -22.06 -24.24
CA ILE A 716 43.65 -21.51 -24.18
C ILE A 716 44.30 -21.56 -25.57
N ASN A 717 44.76 -20.41 -26.09
CA ASN A 717 45.52 -20.28 -27.34
C ASN A 717 44.93 -21.08 -28.52
N LEU A 718 43.62 -20.96 -28.77
CA LEU A 718 42.98 -21.65 -29.89
C LEU A 718 43.66 -21.32 -31.24
N PRO A 719 43.88 -22.32 -32.11
CA PRO A 719 43.56 -23.75 -31.93
C PRO A 719 44.70 -24.60 -31.31
N VAL A 720 45.90 -24.05 -31.07
CA VAL A 720 47.10 -24.82 -30.68
C VAL A 720 47.84 -24.22 -29.48
N TYR A 721 47.92 -24.98 -28.39
CA TYR A 721 48.82 -24.74 -27.27
C TYR A 721 50.13 -25.54 -27.47
N ARG A 722 51.17 -24.83 -27.94
CA ARG A 722 52.39 -25.45 -28.47
C ARG A 722 53.18 -26.26 -27.45
N SER A 723 53.92 -27.25 -27.97
CA SER A 723 54.94 -28.01 -27.25
C SER A 723 55.93 -27.09 -26.53
N GLY A 724 56.33 -27.48 -25.31
CA GLY A 724 57.28 -26.77 -24.47
C GLY A 724 56.76 -25.48 -23.82
N THR A 725 55.48 -25.14 -23.98
CA THR A 725 54.92 -23.90 -23.40
C THR A 725 54.46 -24.08 -21.95
N THR A 726 54.82 -23.11 -21.10
CA THR A 726 54.39 -23.01 -19.70
C THR A 726 53.78 -21.63 -19.47
N THR A 727 52.56 -21.59 -18.93
CA THR A 727 51.69 -20.42 -18.91
C THR A 727 50.99 -20.27 -17.56
N GLN A 728 51.00 -19.07 -16.99
CA GLN A 728 50.52 -18.76 -15.63
C GLN A 728 49.35 -17.76 -15.68
N PHE A 729 48.12 -18.24 -15.53
CA PHE A 729 46.90 -17.44 -15.58
C PHE A 729 46.52 -16.89 -14.20
N LEU A 730 45.99 -15.67 -14.18
CA LEU A 730 45.36 -15.08 -13.00
C LEU A 730 43.85 -15.12 -13.17
N GLY A 731 43.19 -15.98 -12.40
CA GLY A 731 41.73 -16.05 -12.29
C GLY A 731 41.24 -15.14 -11.17
N THR A 732 40.50 -14.08 -11.51
CA THR A 732 39.80 -13.25 -10.54
C THR A 732 38.36 -13.75 -10.41
N PHE A 733 38.02 -14.24 -9.23
CA PHE A 733 36.66 -14.66 -8.90
C PHE A 733 35.94 -13.54 -8.15
N ARG A 734 34.63 -13.45 -8.32
CA ARG A 734 33.75 -12.50 -7.64
C ARG A 734 32.71 -13.28 -6.84
N VAL A 735 32.54 -12.92 -5.57
CA VAL A 735 31.45 -13.45 -4.74
C VAL A 735 30.11 -12.89 -5.26
N THR A 736 29.19 -13.79 -5.60
CA THR A 736 27.86 -13.48 -6.18
C THR A 736 26.71 -13.78 -5.23
N LYS A 737 26.75 -14.91 -4.51
CA LYS A 737 25.77 -15.25 -3.45
C LYS A 737 26.46 -15.13 -2.07
N TRP A 738 26.60 -13.89 -1.59
CA TRP A 738 27.21 -13.60 -0.28
C TRP A 738 26.27 -13.92 0.90
N ASP A 739 24.97 -14.00 0.63
CA ASP A 739 23.87 -14.25 1.56
C ASP A 739 23.66 -15.73 1.89
N ASN A 740 24.05 -16.62 0.98
CA ASN A 740 23.96 -18.09 1.08
C ASN A 740 24.65 -18.68 2.34
N GLU A 741 24.34 -19.94 2.64
CA GLU A 741 25.08 -20.73 3.63
C GLU A 741 26.41 -21.24 3.05
N TRP A 742 27.51 -20.60 3.46
CA TRP A 742 28.85 -21.09 3.14
C TRP A 742 29.33 -22.10 4.19
N SER A 743 29.97 -23.17 3.72
CA SER A 743 30.75 -24.08 4.57
C SER A 743 32.01 -23.37 5.08
N ASP A 744 32.56 -23.84 6.20
CA ASP A 744 33.76 -23.23 6.83
C ASP A 744 35.02 -23.32 5.94
N TRP A 745 34.98 -24.16 4.89
CA TRP A 745 36.02 -24.31 3.87
C TRP A 745 35.40 -24.29 2.47
N MET A 746 36.04 -23.57 1.55
CA MET A 746 35.71 -23.57 0.13
C MET A 746 36.70 -24.47 -0.62
N GLU A 747 36.23 -25.55 -1.26
CA GLU A 747 37.05 -26.38 -2.15
C GLU A 747 36.94 -25.88 -3.60
N MET A 748 38.06 -25.86 -4.33
CA MET A 748 38.09 -25.63 -5.78
C MET A 748 38.82 -26.81 -6.45
N MET A 749 38.32 -27.22 -7.60
CA MET A 749 38.90 -28.24 -8.45
C MET A 749 39.15 -27.67 -9.84
N ILE A 750 40.33 -27.89 -10.40
CA ILE A 750 40.66 -27.43 -11.75
C ILE A 750 41.12 -28.63 -12.56
N THR A 751 40.61 -28.76 -13.79
CA THR A 751 41.00 -29.82 -14.74
C THR A 751 41.52 -29.23 -16.05
N ALA A 752 42.42 -29.94 -16.73
CA ALA A 752 42.99 -29.54 -18.02
C ALA A 752 42.77 -30.62 -19.10
N ASN A 753 42.16 -30.23 -20.21
CA ASN A 753 41.71 -31.11 -21.29
C ASN A 753 42.28 -30.68 -22.65
N SER A 754 42.41 -31.64 -23.58
CA SER A 754 42.80 -31.44 -24.98
C SER A 754 42.22 -32.56 -25.84
N ASP A 755 42.07 -32.33 -27.15
CA ASP A 755 41.55 -33.34 -28.09
C ASP A 755 42.62 -34.35 -28.55
N ASN A 756 43.87 -34.21 -28.09
CA ASN A 756 44.97 -35.15 -28.34
C ASN A 756 44.81 -36.46 -27.53
N ASN A 757 45.32 -37.58 -28.06
CA ASN A 757 45.43 -38.84 -27.29
C ASN A 757 46.69 -38.81 -26.42
N GLY A 758 46.57 -38.85 -25.09
CA GLY A 758 47.74 -38.80 -24.20
C GLY A 758 47.53 -39.38 -22.80
N ASN A 759 48.63 -39.58 -22.08
CA ASN A 759 48.65 -40.17 -20.75
C ASN A 759 48.57 -39.05 -19.69
N MET A 760 47.36 -38.79 -19.19
CA MET A 760 47.02 -37.60 -18.40
C MET A 760 47.40 -37.74 -16.91
N SER A 761 48.70 -37.63 -16.60
CA SER A 761 49.17 -37.48 -15.20
C SER A 761 49.15 -36.00 -14.78
N ASP A 762 48.59 -35.71 -13.61
CA ASP A 762 48.47 -34.36 -13.03
C ASP A 762 47.63 -33.34 -13.84
N THR A 763 46.55 -33.81 -14.47
CA THR A 763 45.55 -32.97 -15.15
C THR A 763 44.38 -32.51 -14.27
N GLU A 764 44.24 -33.03 -13.05
CA GLU A 764 43.24 -32.61 -12.06
C GLU A 764 43.95 -32.20 -10.77
N VAL A 765 43.60 -31.03 -10.22
CA VAL A 765 44.13 -30.54 -8.93
C VAL A 765 42.97 -30.04 -8.08
N ARG A 766 43.04 -30.30 -6.76
CA ARG A 766 42.09 -29.81 -5.75
C ARG A 766 42.81 -29.06 -4.63
N ARG A 767 42.21 -27.97 -4.15
CA ARG A 767 42.67 -27.17 -2.99
C ARG A 767 41.48 -26.61 -2.24
N SER A 768 41.64 -26.40 -0.93
CA SER A 768 40.66 -25.71 -0.08
C SER A 768 41.24 -24.46 0.59
N VAL A 769 40.37 -23.51 0.90
CA VAL A 769 40.67 -22.26 1.64
C VAL A 769 39.59 -22.02 2.71
N PRO A 770 39.94 -21.59 3.94
CA PRO A 770 38.95 -21.28 4.98
C PRO A 770 38.12 -20.05 4.63
N VAL A 771 36.87 -20.02 5.10
CA VAL A 771 35.87 -18.99 4.77
C VAL A 771 35.50 -18.16 6.00
N GLN A 772 35.42 -16.84 5.83
CA GLN A 772 34.95 -15.88 6.84
C GLN A 772 33.90 -14.94 6.22
N PHE A 773 32.98 -14.42 7.02
CA PHE A 773 31.98 -13.45 6.57
C PHE A 773 32.34 -12.02 7.01
N ALA A 774 32.19 -11.05 6.11
CA ALA A 774 32.27 -9.64 6.46
C ALA A 774 31.08 -9.22 7.33
N VAL A 775 31.35 -8.51 8.43
CA VAL A 775 30.34 -7.91 9.32
C VAL A 775 30.68 -6.44 9.57
N ASP A 776 29.66 -5.64 9.85
CA ASP A 776 29.77 -4.22 10.19
C ASP A 776 28.80 -3.95 11.35
N LEU A 777 29.39 -3.87 12.55
CA LEU A 777 28.69 -3.79 13.84
C LEU A 777 29.09 -2.50 14.54
N ALA A 778 28.10 -1.73 14.99
CA ALA A 778 28.32 -0.47 15.69
C ALA A 778 27.59 -0.44 17.04
N ILE A 779 28.22 0.16 18.06
CA ILE A 779 27.61 0.40 19.37
C ILE A 779 27.72 1.87 19.75
N SER A 780 26.58 2.51 20.04
CA SER A 780 26.48 3.92 20.39
C SER A 780 25.55 4.16 21.57
N LEU A 781 25.77 5.24 22.33
CA LEU A 781 24.93 5.62 23.47
C LEU A 781 24.00 6.77 23.08
N LEU A 782 22.69 6.54 23.14
CA LEU A 782 21.66 7.58 23.08
C LEU A 782 21.51 8.17 24.49
N CYS A 783 22.26 9.24 24.77
CA CYS A 783 22.13 9.98 26.02
C CYS A 783 20.84 10.80 26.06
N ASP A 784 20.11 10.68 27.16
CA ASP A 784 19.14 11.67 27.64
C ASP A 784 19.73 12.34 28.90
N VAL A 785 19.62 13.66 29.04
CA VAL A 785 20.31 14.42 30.09
C VAL A 785 19.39 14.64 31.28
N SER A 786 19.66 13.95 32.39
CA SER A 786 18.90 14.11 33.64
C SER A 786 19.44 15.29 34.48
N ASP A 787 18.69 16.38 34.57
CA ASP A 787 19.04 17.54 35.42
C ASP A 787 18.79 17.28 36.93
N PHE A 788 19.72 17.70 37.80
CA PHE A 788 19.60 17.54 39.26
C PHE A 788 19.40 18.89 39.98
N SER A 789 18.28 19.01 40.71
CA SER A 789 17.97 20.15 41.59
C SER A 789 17.94 19.72 43.06
N LEU A 790 18.47 20.56 43.94
CA LEU A 790 18.75 20.27 45.36
C LEU A 790 17.52 20.19 46.29
N GLU A 791 16.32 20.47 45.77
CA GLU A 791 15.07 20.22 46.51
C GLU A 791 14.70 18.73 46.53
N ASP A 792 15.12 17.97 45.52
CA ASP A 792 14.87 16.55 45.38
C ASP A 792 16.03 15.73 45.97
N ARG A 793 15.77 15.08 47.11
CA ARG A 793 16.78 14.32 47.86
C ARG A 793 16.72 12.81 47.61
N GLY A 794 15.85 12.37 46.70
CA GLY A 794 15.72 10.96 46.34
C GLY A 794 16.87 10.48 45.44
N PRO A 795 17.09 9.16 45.33
CA PRO A 795 17.86 8.60 44.23
C PRO A 795 17.14 8.90 42.91
N LYS A 796 17.81 9.56 41.95
CA LYS A 796 17.21 9.83 40.64
C LYS A 796 17.42 8.65 39.68
N PRO A 797 16.43 8.27 38.86
CA PRO A 797 16.63 7.29 37.80
C PRO A 797 17.53 7.88 36.70
N LEU A 798 18.53 7.09 36.32
CA LEU A 798 19.39 7.28 35.15
C LEU A 798 19.02 6.17 34.15
N ASN A 799 18.62 6.57 32.94
CA ASN A 799 18.16 5.68 31.88
C ASN A 799 19.16 5.76 30.72
N LEU A 800 20.04 4.76 30.59
CA LEU A 800 21.08 4.72 29.56
C LEU A 800 20.64 3.77 28.44
N ILE A 801 20.40 4.31 27.24
CA ILE A 801 19.93 3.54 26.09
C ILE A 801 21.09 3.34 25.12
N TYR A 802 21.65 2.13 25.09
CA TYR A 802 22.63 1.74 24.09
C TYR A 802 21.92 1.23 22.83
N LYS A 803 22.38 1.72 21.68
CA LYS A 803 21.95 1.34 20.35
C LYS A 803 23.04 0.47 19.74
N VAL A 804 22.72 -0.79 19.49
CA VAL A 804 23.61 -1.77 18.85
C VAL A 804 23.07 -2.05 17.46
N GLU A 805 23.86 -1.76 16.43
CA GLU A 805 23.44 -1.80 15.03
C GLU A 805 24.24 -2.84 14.27
N ASN A 806 23.55 -3.68 13.49
CA ASN A 806 24.18 -4.45 12.41
C ASN A 806 23.94 -3.70 11.10
N LEU A 807 24.90 -2.87 10.74
CA LEU A 807 24.94 -2.19 9.43
C LEU A 807 25.32 -3.20 8.32
N GLY A 808 25.94 -4.32 8.73
CA GLY A 808 26.27 -5.45 7.90
C GLY A 808 25.07 -6.24 7.37
N VAL A 809 25.36 -6.99 6.31
CA VAL A 809 24.37 -7.73 5.52
C VAL A 809 24.07 -9.14 6.05
N LYS A 810 24.88 -9.65 6.97
CA LYS A 810 24.75 -10.99 7.56
C LYS A 810 24.32 -10.88 9.03
N GLY A 811 23.29 -11.62 9.42
CA GLY A 811 22.93 -11.77 10.83
C GLY A 811 23.88 -12.71 11.56
N LEU A 812 24.16 -12.45 12.83
CA LEU A 812 25.04 -13.29 13.65
C LEU A 812 24.69 -13.25 15.14
N LEU A 813 25.26 -14.20 15.89
CA LEU A 813 25.23 -14.20 17.35
C LEU A 813 26.28 -13.23 17.90
N VAL A 814 25.83 -12.27 18.71
CA VAL A 814 26.68 -11.29 19.40
C VAL A 814 26.38 -11.32 20.91
N SER A 815 27.36 -10.98 21.74
CA SER A 815 27.18 -10.67 23.16
C SER A 815 27.70 -9.28 23.47
N VAL A 816 26.88 -8.47 24.13
CA VAL A 816 27.20 -7.08 24.49
C VAL A 816 27.60 -7.04 25.95
N SER A 817 28.69 -6.35 26.27
CA SER A 817 29.12 -6.14 27.65
C SER A 817 29.29 -4.66 28.00
N LEU A 818 28.75 -4.25 29.14
CA LEU A 818 28.69 -2.86 29.61
C LEU A 818 29.35 -2.77 30.99
N THR A 819 30.26 -1.83 31.20
CA THR A 819 30.98 -1.68 32.48
C THR A 819 30.64 -0.33 33.13
N LEU A 820 29.90 -0.37 34.24
CA LEU A 820 29.48 0.83 34.98
C LEU A 820 30.43 1.11 36.18
N PRO A 821 31.01 2.31 36.32
CA PRO A 821 31.82 2.65 37.48
C PRO A 821 30.95 2.94 38.71
N CYS A 822 31.02 2.06 39.71
CA CYS A 822 30.06 2.00 40.81
C CYS A 822 30.23 3.04 41.92
N GLN A 823 31.44 3.58 42.07
CA GLN A 823 31.74 4.58 43.08
C GLN A 823 32.67 5.64 42.50
N THR A 824 32.15 6.84 42.32
CA THR A 824 32.95 8.05 42.08
C THR A 824 33.10 8.81 43.40
N PRO A 825 34.06 9.73 43.57
CA PRO A 825 34.25 10.45 44.84
C PRO A 825 33.05 11.28 45.32
N HIS A 826 32.04 11.53 44.47
CA HIS A 826 30.87 12.35 44.83
C HIS A 826 29.51 11.68 44.54
N VAL A 827 29.42 10.72 43.59
CA VAL A 827 28.18 10.05 43.18
C VAL A 827 28.32 8.52 43.29
N ILE A 828 27.35 7.89 43.95
CA ILE A 828 27.11 6.44 43.94
C ILE A 828 26.12 6.15 42.81
N LEU A 829 26.42 5.14 41.99
CA LEU A 829 25.47 4.57 41.03
C LEU A 829 25.02 3.20 41.53
N THR A 830 23.72 3.03 41.79
CA THR A 830 23.13 1.73 42.13
C THR A 830 22.31 1.21 40.95
N PRO A 831 22.85 0.24 40.17
CA PRO A 831 22.12 -0.38 39.05
C PRO A 831 20.86 -1.07 39.57
N HIS A 832 19.75 -0.96 38.84
CA HIS A 832 18.44 -1.47 39.26
C HIS A 832 17.85 -2.46 38.25
N ASN A 833 18.03 -2.23 36.95
CA ASN A 833 17.56 -3.17 35.92
C ASN A 833 18.40 -3.02 34.65
N PHE A 834 18.61 -4.13 33.93
CA PHE A 834 19.16 -4.12 32.58
C PHE A 834 18.26 -4.98 31.70
N SER A 835 17.73 -4.39 30.63
CA SER A 835 16.71 -5.02 29.78
C SER A 835 16.91 -4.67 28.31
N MET A 836 16.76 -5.66 27.43
CA MET A 836 16.65 -5.47 25.99
C MET A 836 15.19 -5.14 25.64
N GLN A 837 14.97 -4.14 24.78
CA GLN A 837 13.64 -3.57 24.57
C GLN A 837 12.67 -4.47 23.78
N GLU A 838 13.16 -5.56 23.18
CA GLU A 838 12.36 -6.52 22.39
C GLU A 838 12.12 -7.88 23.09
N VAL A 839 12.87 -8.22 24.17
CA VAL A 839 12.74 -9.53 24.86
C VAL A 839 12.79 -9.34 26.37
N VAL A 840 11.69 -9.68 27.05
CA VAL A 840 11.46 -9.42 28.49
C VAL A 840 12.22 -10.40 29.42
N LEU A 841 12.95 -11.39 28.89
CA LEU A 841 13.55 -12.48 29.68
C LEU A 841 15.02 -12.78 29.33
N LEU A 842 15.93 -12.00 29.90
CA LEU A 842 17.27 -12.46 30.27
C LEU A 842 17.55 -12.03 31.71
N VAL A 843 17.48 -13.00 32.63
CA VAL A 843 17.82 -12.80 34.04
C VAL A 843 19.33 -12.91 34.19
N PHE A 844 19.99 -11.81 34.53
CA PHE A 844 21.41 -11.83 34.89
C PHE A 844 21.60 -12.33 36.31
N GLN A 845 22.64 -13.14 36.54
CA GLN A 845 23.01 -13.58 37.87
C GLN A 845 23.44 -12.38 38.72
N ASP A 846 23.03 -12.39 39.99
CA ASP A 846 23.37 -11.37 40.98
C ASP A 846 24.87 -11.05 40.98
N SER A 847 25.21 -9.81 40.69
CA SER A 847 26.47 -9.24 41.12
C SER A 847 26.28 -7.79 41.54
N HIS A 848 26.82 -7.46 42.71
CA HIS A 848 26.92 -6.08 43.15
C HIS A 848 27.86 -5.32 42.21
N CYS A 849 27.26 -4.57 41.29
CA CYS A 849 27.85 -3.45 40.57
C CYS A 849 29.23 -3.74 39.91
N GLY A 850 29.21 -4.12 38.63
CA GLY A 850 30.40 -4.47 37.86
C GLY A 850 30.16 -4.50 36.34
N LYS A 851 30.90 -5.34 35.60
CA LYS A 851 30.69 -5.59 34.16
C LYS A 851 29.43 -6.45 33.96
N PHE A 852 28.44 -5.92 33.26
CA PHE A 852 27.23 -6.62 32.83
C PHE A 852 27.47 -7.24 31.47
N GLU A 853 27.27 -8.54 31.30
CA GLU A 853 27.47 -9.23 30.02
C GLU A 853 26.18 -9.93 29.59
N CYS A 854 25.66 -9.56 28.42
CA CYS A 854 24.46 -10.15 27.84
C CYS A 854 24.73 -11.57 27.32
N HIS A 855 23.78 -12.49 27.49
CA HIS A 855 23.83 -13.78 26.80
C HIS A 855 23.83 -13.56 25.28
N GLN A 856 24.47 -14.47 24.54
CA GLN A 856 24.53 -14.38 23.08
C GLN A 856 23.12 -14.36 22.48
N PHE A 857 22.83 -13.30 21.73
CA PHE A 857 21.55 -13.10 21.04
C PHE A 857 21.80 -12.88 19.55
N HIS A 858 20.79 -13.18 18.73
CA HIS A 858 20.94 -13.14 17.28
C HIS A 858 20.54 -11.77 16.72
N LEU A 859 21.52 -10.97 16.32
CA LEU A 859 21.32 -9.66 15.71
C LEU A 859 21.13 -9.85 14.19
N GLN A 860 19.94 -9.53 13.67
CA GLN A 860 19.60 -9.72 12.25
C GLN A 860 20.30 -8.68 11.35
N LYS A 861 20.30 -8.90 10.02
CA LYS A 861 20.81 -7.93 9.04
C LYS A 861 20.04 -6.61 9.12
N TYR A 862 20.71 -5.47 9.02
CA TYR A 862 20.10 -4.13 9.08
C TYR A 862 19.20 -3.89 10.31
N SER A 863 19.48 -4.56 11.42
CA SER A 863 18.67 -4.49 12.65
C SER A 863 19.36 -3.69 13.74
N VAL A 864 18.56 -3.14 14.65
CA VAL A 864 18.99 -2.29 15.76
C VAL A 864 18.43 -2.82 17.06
N ALA A 865 19.31 -3.33 17.92
CA ALA A 865 18.96 -3.75 19.28
C ALA A 865 19.14 -2.59 20.26
N HIS A 866 18.10 -2.30 21.04
CA HIS A 866 18.12 -1.28 22.09
C HIS A 866 18.28 -1.94 23.47
N PHE A 867 19.34 -1.56 24.19
CA PHE A 867 19.65 -2.01 25.53
C PHE A 867 19.46 -0.87 26.53
N ASN A 868 18.49 -1.04 27.42
CA ASN A 868 18.20 -0.09 28.49
C ASN A 868 18.89 -0.55 29.79
N LEU A 869 19.82 0.27 30.27
CA LEU A 869 20.41 0.16 31.60
C LEU A 869 19.82 1.23 32.53
N MET A 870 18.96 0.81 33.45
CA MET A 870 18.39 1.65 34.50
C MET A 870 19.23 1.56 35.76
N ALA A 871 19.79 2.69 36.18
CA ALA A 871 20.50 2.86 37.44
C ALA A 871 19.89 4.00 38.26
N HIS A 872 20.24 4.05 39.54
CA HIS A 872 19.88 5.15 40.44
C HIS A 872 21.14 5.92 40.83
N ALA A 873 21.15 7.23 40.61
CA ALA A 873 22.25 8.11 41.02
C ALA A 873 21.93 8.77 42.37
N ALA A 874 22.88 8.67 43.32
CA ALA A 874 22.77 9.27 44.66
C ALA A 874 24.08 9.92 45.11
N LEU A 875 24.01 11.08 45.76
CA LEU A 875 25.18 11.84 46.22
C LEU A 875 25.75 11.28 47.53
N GLN A 876 27.05 10.93 47.54
CA GLN A 876 27.68 10.28 48.69
C GLN A 876 27.99 11.24 49.86
N ASN A 877 28.06 12.56 49.62
CA ASN A 877 28.50 13.55 50.62
C ASN A 877 27.79 14.92 50.55
N VAL A 878 26.45 14.94 50.62
CA VAL A 878 25.63 16.18 50.59
C VAL A 878 26.02 17.21 51.68
N LYS A 879 26.64 16.78 52.80
CA LYS A 879 27.09 17.68 53.88
C LYS A 879 28.20 18.64 53.45
N GLU A 880 29.02 18.28 52.47
CA GLU A 880 30.16 19.09 52.00
C GLU A 880 29.67 20.35 51.26
N PHE A 881 28.60 20.22 50.47
CA PHE A 881 27.96 21.31 49.72
C PHE A 881 27.02 22.17 50.57
N LYS A 882 26.70 21.76 51.81
CA LYS A 882 25.70 22.42 52.66
C LYS A 882 26.29 23.50 53.58
N SER A 883 27.33 24.22 53.12
CA SER A 883 27.99 25.26 53.93
C SER A 883 28.07 26.63 53.24
N LYS A 884 27.75 27.68 54.02
CA LYS A 884 27.82 29.12 53.69
C LYS A 884 26.97 29.63 52.51
N TYR A 885 25.71 29.93 52.83
CA TYR A 885 25.04 31.19 52.47
C TYR A 885 25.37 31.82 51.08
N SER A 886 25.02 31.15 49.98
CA SER A 886 25.08 31.76 48.65
C SER A 886 23.83 32.60 48.35
N PHE A 887 24.04 33.77 47.74
CA PHE A 887 23.00 34.61 47.12
C PHE A 887 22.64 34.18 45.69
N TYR A 888 23.48 33.36 45.05
CA TYR A 888 23.37 33.00 43.64
C TYR A 888 23.30 31.48 43.45
N GLU A 889 22.64 31.05 42.37
CA GLU A 889 22.65 29.69 41.88
C GLU A 889 24.08 29.27 41.48
N PHE A 890 24.48 28.05 41.83
CA PHE A 890 25.77 27.49 41.42
C PHE A 890 25.57 26.12 40.76
N ARG A 891 26.22 25.92 39.61
CA ARG A 891 26.16 24.70 38.79
C ARG A 891 27.52 24.01 38.78
N ARG A 892 27.53 22.68 38.86
CA ARG A 892 28.75 21.87 38.71
C ARG A 892 28.45 20.55 38.01
N ASP A 893 29.21 20.26 36.97
CA ASP A 893 29.13 18.99 36.24
C ASP A 893 30.06 17.95 36.85
N TYR A 894 29.57 16.71 36.91
CA TYR A 894 30.37 15.52 37.18
C TYR A 894 30.33 14.60 35.97
N VAL A 895 31.50 14.24 35.45
CA VAL A 895 31.65 13.36 34.29
C VAL A 895 32.16 12.00 34.75
N PHE A 896 31.58 10.92 34.23
CA PHE A 896 32.09 9.56 34.40
C PHE A 896 32.06 8.79 33.09
N ASN A 897 33.07 7.93 32.91
CA ASN A 897 33.28 7.18 31.68
C ASN A 897 32.60 5.81 31.82
N ILE A 898 31.78 5.46 30.84
CA ILE A 898 31.19 4.12 30.72
C ILE A 898 31.78 3.46 29.48
N SER A 899 32.21 2.20 29.59
CA SER A 899 32.68 1.43 28.45
C SER A 899 31.67 0.35 28.05
N SER A 900 31.57 0.15 26.74
CA SER A 900 30.74 -0.87 26.09
C SER A 900 31.57 -1.60 25.04
N GLU A 901 31.50 -2.93 25.05
CA GLU A 901 32.33 -3.83 24.23
C GLU A 901 31.41 -4.90 23.61
N LEU A 902 31.54 -5.11 22.30
CA LEU A 902 30.73 -6.05 21.52
C LEU A 902 31.57 -7.27 21.12
N ASN A 903 31.16 -8.44 21.59
CA ASN A 903 31.87 -9.71 21.38
C ASN A 903 31.13 -10.59 20.35
N PHE A 904 31.89 -11.16 19.41
CA PHE A 904 31.39 -12.10 18.39
C PHE A 904 32.49 -13.10 17.98
N ASN A 905 32.15 -14.12 17.18
CA ASN A 905 33.09 -15.17 16.81
C ASN A 905 34.04 -14.76 15.66
N THR A 906 35.20 -14.21 16.02
CA THR A 906 36.26 -13.75 15.10
C THR A 906 36.90 -14.84 14.23
N SER A 907 36.68 -16.13 14.52
CA SER A 907 37.13 -17.20 13.61
C SER A 907 36.29 -17.28 12.33
N ARG A 908 35.01 -16.91 12.41
CA ARG A 908 34.02 -17.04 11.32
C ARG A 908 33.56 -15.70 10.74
N TYR A 909 33.71 -14.61 11.50
CA TYR A 909 33.30 -13.26 11.11
C TYR A 909 34.49 -12.29 11.18
N ASN A 910 34.56 -11.36 10.24
CA ASN A 910 35.62 -10.36 10.13
C ASN A 910 35.00 -8.95 10.05
N GLN A 911 35.38 -8.05 10.97
CA GLN A 911 34.80 -6.72 11.11
C GLN A 911 35.41 -5.74 10.10
N MET A 912 34.56 -5.11 9.29
CA MET A 912 34.94 -4.15 8.25
C MET A 912 34.99 -2.72 8.79
N SER A 913 36.04 -2.37 9.54
CA SER A 913 36.22 -1.00 10.04
C SER A 913 36.50 -0.01 8.89
N ASN A 914 35.47 0.75 8.51
CA ASN A 914 35.56 1.78 7.45
C ASN A 914 35.17 3.20 7.90
N ASN A 915 34.65 3.38 9.13
CA ASN A 915 34.15 4.68 9.62
C ASN A 915 34.61 5.08 11.04
N GLY A 916 35.54 4.35 11.67
CA GLY A 916 36.08 4.73 12.99
C GLY A 916 35.11 4.58 14.16
N CYS A 917 34.05 3.79 14.00
CA CYS A 917 33.31 3.22 15.11
C CYS A 917 33.94 1.86 15.44
N ASP A 918 34.68 1.78 16.55
CA ASP A 918 35.32 0.54 16.99
C ASP A 918 34.30 -0.39 17.69
N ASP A 919 34.63 -1.69 17.78
CA ASP A 919 33.89 -2.71 18.57
C ASP A 919 33.86 -2.40 20.09
N PHE A 920 34.55 -1.32 20.48
CA PHE A 920 34.67 -0.77 21.81
C PHE A 920 34.28 0.72 21.77
N SER A 921 33.25 1.10 22.54
CA SER A 921 32.88 2.50 22.71
C SER A 921 33.03 2.91 24.18
N GLN A 922 33.72 4.04 24.40
CA GLN A 922 33.88 4.68 25.70
C GLN A 922 33.19 6.05 25.65
N THR A 923 32.09 6.20 26.38
CA THR A 923 31.29 7.44 26.37
C THR A 923 31.33 8.16 27.72
N GLU A 924 31.43 9.48 27.69
CA GLU A 924 31.35 10.36 28.85
C GLU A 924 29.88 10.68 29.18
N VAL A 925 29.40 10.24 30.35
CA VAL A 925 28.09 10.66 30.88
C VAL A 925 28.29 11.81 31.86
N LYS A 926 27.53 12.90 31.65
CA LYS A 926 27.56 14.10 32.49
C LYS A 926 26.34 14.18 33.40
N VAL A 927 26.57 14.57 34.64
CA VAL A 927 25.55 14.84 35.65
C VAL A 927 25.73 16.27 36.14
N GLU A 928 24.82 17.17 35.76
CA GLU A 928 24.81 18.57 36.21
C GLU A 928 24.11 18.71 37.56
N PHE A 929 24.76 19.37 38.52
CA PHE A 929 24.26 19.60 39.88
C PHE A 929 23.98 21.09 40.13
N VAL A 930 22.73 21.43 40.44
CA VAL A 930 22.27 22.81 40.66
C VAL A 930 22.01 23.08 42.16
N VAL A 931 22.69 24.10 42.72
CA VAL A 931 22.49 24.60 44.09
C VAL A 931 21.63 25.88 44.07
N PRO A 932 20.38 25.86 44.58
CA PRO A 932 19.54 27.06 44.65
C PRO A 932 19.96 28.01 45.80
N PRO A 933 19.70 29.33 45.66
CA PRO A 933 20.06 30.34 46.67
C PRO A 933 19.22 30.25 47.96
N SER A 934 19.74 30.79 49.06
CA SER A 934 19.10 30.66 50.38
C SER A 934 17.91 31.62 50.57
N LEU A 935 16.69 31.10 50.45
CA LEU A 935 15.43 31.85 50.65
C LEU A 935 15.39 32.60 52.00
N MET A 936 15.80 31.94 53.09
CA MET A 936 15.87 32.53 54.44
C MET A 936 16.76 33.78 54.48
N LEU A 937 17.89 33.77 53.75
CA LEU A 937 18.82 34.90 53.75
C LEU A 937 18.30 36.08 52.94
N ILE A 938 17.61 35.80 51.82
CA ILE A 938 16.91 36.81 51.01
C ILE A 938 15.79 37.48 51.83
N VAL A 939 14.97 36.70 52.53
CA VAL A 939 13.88 37.22 53.38
C VAL A 939 14.43 38.05 54.55
N CYS A 940 15.45 37.56 55.27
CA CYS A 940 16.06 38.31 56.38
C CYS A 940 16.68 39.63 55.93
N THR A 941 17.40 39.66 54.81
CA THR A 941 18.02 40.89 54.30
C THR A 941 16.98 41.88 53.78
N GLY A 942 15.94 41.41 53.09
CA GLY A 942 14.80 42.25 52.68
C GLY A 942 14.05 42.86 53.87
N ALA A 943 13.78 42.09 54.92
CA ALA A 943 13.10 42.58 56.13
C ALA A 943 13.92 43.63 56.88
N VAL A 944 15.23 43.41 57.06
CA VAL A 944 16.13 44.38 57.70
C VAL A 944 16.27 45.66 56.87
N GLY A 945 16.41 45.53 55.53
CA GLY A 945 16.47 46.68 54.62
C GLY A 945 15.18 47.51 54.62
N GLY A 946 14.01 46.85 54.61
CA GLY A 946 12.71 47.51 54.69
C GLY A 946 12.50 48.26 56.01
N LEU A 947 12.91 47.68 57.14
CA LEU A 947 12.85 48.33 58.45
C LEU A 947 13.74 49.58 58.50
N LEU A 948 14.97 49.49 57.97
CA LEU A 948 15.90 50.62 57.87
C LEU A 948 15.33 51.75 57.00
N LEU A 949 14.75 51.43 55.85
CA LEU A 949 14.09 52.40 54.98
C LEU A 949 12.93 53.11 55.70
N LEU A 950 12.11 52.36 56.44
CA LEU A 950 10.95 52.89 57.17
C LEU A 950 11.40 53.82 58.31
N ILE A 951 12.49 53.50 59.02
CA ILE A 951 13.11 54.40 60.02
C ILE A 951 13.61 55.69 59.37
N ILE A 952 14.26 55.61 58.19
CA ILE A 952 14.73 56.79 57.44
C ILE A 952 13.55 57.67 57.00
N ILE A 953 12.47 57.06 56.49
CA ILE A 953 11.24 57.78 56.11
C ILE A 953 10.60 58.45 57.34
N LEU A 954 10.50 57.76 58.48
CA LEU A 954 9.95 58.32 59.72
C LEU A 954 10.78 59.51 60.21
N PHE A 955 12.12 59.41 60.15
CA PHE A 955 13.02 60.50 60.51
C PHE A 955 12.86 61.72 59.58
N LEU A 956 12.71 61.50 58.26
CA LEU A 956 12.43 62.56 57.30
C LEU A 956 11.07 63.23 57.57
N LEU A 957 10.01 62.45 57.81
CA LEU A 957 8.67 62.98 58.13
C LEU A 957 8.64 63.81 59.43
N LEU A 958 9.39 63.37 60.45
CA LEU A 958 9.60 64.14 61.68
C LEU A 958 10.35 65.46 61.40
N LYS A 959 11.44 65.41 60.61
CA LYS A 959 12.25 66.60 60.29
C LYS A 959 11.52 67.60 59.38
N CYS A 960 10.57 67.13 58.57
CA CYS A 960 9.70 67.96 57.73
C CYS A 960 8.48 68.56 58.47
N GLY A 961 8.36 68.39 59.79
CA GLY A 961 7.37 69.10 60.62
C GLY A 961 5.94 68.59 60.50
N PHE A 962 5.72 67.40 59.93
CA PHE A 962 4.38 66.88 59.57
C PHE A 962 3.45 66.60 60.77
N PHE A 963 4.00 66.57 62.00
CA PHE A 963 3.28 66.17 63.22
C PHE A 963 3.04 67.30 64.24
N THR A 964 3.13 68.57 63.85
CA THR A 964 2.78 69.70 64.75
C THR A 964 1.29 70.06 64.65
N PRO A 965 0.49 69.99 65.74
CA PRO A 965 -0.96 70.17 65.67
C PRO A 965 -1.37 71.66 65.60
N LYS A 966 -2.21 72.00 64.61
CA LYS A 966 -3.02 73.23 64.59
C LYS A 966 -4.50 72.86 64.79
N ARG A 967 -5.18 73.50 65.75
CA ARG A 967 -6.65 73.60 65.82
C ARG A 967 -7.05 74.94 65.18
N PRO A 968 -8.21 75.05 64.49
CA PRO A 968 -9.46 75.32 65.19
C PRO A 968 -10.69 74.57 64.61
N GLU A 969 -11.88 75.14 64.83
CA GLU A 969 -13.17 74.46 65.05
C GLU A 969 -14.08 74.23 63.82
N VAL A 970 -14.70 73.04 63.83
CA VAL A 970 -16.10 72.65 63.57
C VAL A 970 -17.02 73.40 62.57
N TYR A 971 -17.83 72.58 61.88
CA TYR A 971 -19.16 72.78 61.27
C TYR A 971 -19.33 72.75 59.73
N GLU A 972 -19.61 71.52 59.26
CA GLU A 972 -20.74 71.10 58.42
C GLU A 972 -20.82 71.27 56.88
N ASN A 973 -21.14 70.11 56.27
CA ASN A 973 -22.11 69.87 55.18
C ASN A 973 -21.87 70.43 53.76
N ARG A 974 -21.37 69.54 52.88
CA ARG A 974 -21.99 69.09 51.60
C ARG A 974 -21.27 67.81 51.16
N MET A 975 -21.94 66.66 51.00
CA MET A 975 -22.89 66.29 49.93
C MET A 975 -22.25 66.26 48.53
N VAL A 976 -21.71 65.09 48.13
CA VAL A 976 -22.04 64.40 46.85
C VAL A 976 -21.99 62.89 47.12
N ILE A 977 -23.00 62.18 46.62
CA ILE A 977 -23.08 60.71 46.57
C ILE A 977 -22.80 60.29 45.13
N LEU A 978 -21.98 59.26 44.92
CA LEU A 978 -22.30 58.23 43.92
C LEU A 978 -21.58 56.91 44.24
N ILE A 979 -22.40 55.87 44.34
CA ILE A 979 -22.05 54.47 44.53
C ILE A 979 -22.01 53.84 43.13
N ASN A 980 -21.01 52.99 42.83
CA ASN A 980 -21.36 51.67 42.31
C ASN A 980 -20.27 50.60 42.46
N PHE A 981 -20.75 49.42 42.83
CA PHE A 981 -20.07 48.12 42.76
C PHE A 981 -19.99 47.64 41.30
N SER A 982 -18.98 46.84 40.95
CA SER A 982 -19.19 45.38 40.83
C SER A 982 -17.89 44.62 40.57
N LEU A 983 -17.82 43.40 41.11
CA LEU A 983 -16.90 42.36 40.68
C LEU A 983 -17.35 41.81 39.30
N LYS A 984 -16.41 41.32 38.47
CA LYS A 984 -16.20 39.86 38.24
C LYS A 984 -15.12 39.52 37.19
N THR A 985 -14.13 38.75 37.67
CA THR A 985 -13.55 37.51 37.09
C THR A 985 -13.26 37.34 35.59
N GLU A 986 -11.95 37.23 35.31
CA GLU A 986 -11.24 36.06 34.73
C GLU A 986 -11.05 35.83 33.21
N ASP A 987 -9.78 35.52 32.93
CA ASP A 987 -9.16 34.59 31.97
C ASP A 987 -9.19 34.81 30.45
N SER A 988 -8.04 35.20 29.90
CA SER A 988 -7.10 34.21 29.30
C SER A 988 -5.71 34.82 29.00
N PHE A 989 -4.65 34.00 29.06
CA PHE A 989 -3.24 34.37 28.86
C PHE A 989 -2.77 34.12 27.41
N LEU A 990 -1.85 34.95 26.88
CA LEU A 990 -0.85 34.50 25.88
C LEU A 990 0.34 35.48 25.65
N SER A 991 1.52 34.88 25.49
CA SER A 991 2.73 35.31 24.74
C SER A 991 3.33 36.73 24.89
N SER A 992 4.44 36.78 25.64
CA SER A 992 5.77 37.29 25.23
C SER A 992 5.94 38.19 23.98
N THR A 993 6.54 39.38 24.19
CA THR A 993 7.32 40.10 23.15
C THR A 993 8.64 40.68 23.69
N SER A 994 9.63 40.67 22.80
CA SER A 994 11.04 41.09 22.85
C SER A 994 11.41 42.53 23.28
N GLY A 995 12.69 42.73 23.62
CA GLY A 995 13.48 43.96 23.42
C GLY A 995 14.88 43.59 22.84
N VAL A 996 15.52 44.24 21.83
CA VAL A 996 15.94 45.66 21.63
C VAL A 996 17.19 46.00 22.46
N MET A 997 18.37 46.43 21.95
CA MET A 997 18.93 46.76 20.60
C MET A 997 20.50 46.62 20.66
N GLY A 998 21.38 46.85 19.67
CA GLY A 998 21.32 47.36 18.28
C GLY A 998 22.75 47.68 17.69
N SER A 999 22.83 48.35 16.52
CA SER A 999 24.03 48.87 15.77
C SER A 999 25.07 47.85 15.20
N VAL A 1000 25.30 47.65 13.88
CA VAL A 1000 25.69 48.53 12.70
C VAL A 1000 27.24 48.60 12.54
N PRO A 1001 27.89 48.54 11.33
CA PRO A 1001 27.41 48.93 9.97
C PRO A 1001 27.73 48.03 8.73
N SER A 1002 27.06 48.37 7.62
CA SER A 1002 27.38 48.26 6.16
C SER A 1002 28.54 47.42 5.59
N SER A 1003 28.29 46.69 4.50
CA SER A 1003 28.73 47.06 3.12
C SER A 1003 28.20 46.07 2.06
N SER A 1004 28.46 46.33 0.77
CA SER A 1004 27.82 45.72 -0.40
C SER A 1004 28.80 45.09 -1.40
N LEU A 1005 28.25 44.35 -2.39
CA LEU A 1005 28.82 44.05 -3.72
C LEU A 1005 29.85 42.88 -3.81
N PRO A 1006 30.08 42.27 -5.01
CA PRO A 1006 29.63 40.88 -5.21
C PRO A 1006 30.66 39.92 -5.85
N ASN A 1007 30.29 38.64 -6.00
CA ASN A 1007 30.34 37.88 -7.27
C ASN A 1007 29.57 36.56 -7.13
#